data_AF-A0A9D7EHT0-F1
#
_entry.id   AF-A0A9D7EHT0-F1
#
_cell.length_a   1.000
_cell.length_b   1.000
_cell.length_c   1.000
_cell.angle_alpha   90.00
_cell.angle_beta   90.00
_cell.angle_gamma   90.00
#
_symmetry.space_group_name_H-M   'P 1'
#
loop_
_entity.id
_entity.type
_entity.pdbx_description
1 polymer ?
#
loop_
_entity_poly.entity_id
_entity_poly.type
_entity_poly.pdbx_seq_one_letter_code
_entity_poly.pdbx_strand_id
1 'polypeptide(L)'
;MMKSLAIIFLILSLSTAAIAQRKTYDYNNLSSDQIEEIKNQLLELRRYESARKEVGIKRFLLNQATKMNANQANFDVNYYGVHVNIAFPTQSIIASIDYQITSQIPALNSVDLDLIDQLIVDSVKVNSQNAVFSHFSGILNITLPSAIPNGQSFLMNVYYHGQPYSGLGYTDGGMGFQNNNGNLVCWTATEPFGSRNWWPCKDTPEDKADSVKLWIECPSNMTAVTNGVLQSNTLLSGSRRLFYWKHNYPITTYLVAISVATFDMVQKTWNYDGHSMPVYSYTFPNAFVYKQVFDTLTIPMLNIYSDAFGIYPFVGEKLANVNCGIYGTMEHQTCSFHDPFSSYDPVYLLIHENAHQWWGDMITCKTFHHIWLNEGFGTYSESIFYEGAYGTSQAYFNHMQALKYLGGGTIYVEDPATQTIFDGSLSYNKGAWVVHMLRGALGDSTFFRVIKDWTSSSFRYGSATTQDLASFVSDRVGSNMNWFFNQWIYGDGHPDYEYSWQCRRDTIDGGFKLELAIEQIQESGVLFTMPVRTRLITTGGNRDTTFFNNAWSQFYSVSLPDSVTNLQFDPQEWILRTASRVPFSMHVATTACVDGALGEEYYQKFEAVGGDEPYYWTFNGGDLPFGLNFVGGTAGEITGVPSYEATFFFTLKVQDSSIPPQERLYSYSITIGPSSDICGDADGSSAVTVSDVVFLINYIFGGGPAPAGSSGDPDCSGSVTVSDAVHLINFIFSGGPVPCSACN
;
A
#
# COMPACT_ATOMS: atom_id res chain seq x y z
N MET A 1 -21.37 -54.36 -11.43
CA MET A 1 -20.94 -53.45 -12.51
C MET A 1 -21.72 -52.13 -12.52
N MET A 2 -23.06 -52.11 -12.57
CA MET A 2 -23.84 -50.85 -12.51
C MET A 2 -23.76 -50.09 -11.17
N LYS A 3 -23.60 -50.79 -10.03
CA LYS A 3 -23.39 -50.12 -8.72
C LYS A 3 -22.03 -49.41 -8.62
N SER A 4 -21.01 -49.91 -9.32
CA SER A 4 -19.65 -49.33 -9.33
C SER A 4 -19.56 -48.11 -10.28
N LEU A 5 -20.33 -48.09 -11.38
CA LEU A 5 -20.40 -46.93 -12.28
C LEU A 5 -21.15 -45.73 -11.67
N ALA A 6 -22.19 -45.97 -10.88
CA ALA A 6 -22.93 -44.90 -10.21
C ALA A 6 -22.09 -44.16 -9.15
N ILE A 7 -21.15 -44.86 -8.51
CA ILE A 7 -20.22 -44.31 -7.52
C ILE A 7 -19.12 -43.49 -8.23
N ILE A 8 -18.61 -43.94 -9.37
CA ILE A 8 -17.62 -43.21 -10.18
C ILE A 8 -18.21 -41.90 -10.75
N PHE A 9 -19.47 -41.90 -11.19
CA PHE A 9 -20.15 -40.69 -11.66
C PHE A 9 -20.41 -39.67 -10.53
N LEU A 10 -20.59 -40.14 -9.29
CA LEU A 10 -20.74 -39.26 -8.12
C LEU A 10 -19.41 -38.60 -7.71
N ILE A 11 -18.28 -39.27 -7.98
CA ILE A 11 -16.92 -38.81 -7.66
C ILE A 11 -16.43 -37.76 -8.67
N LEU A 12 -16.87 -37.82 -9.93
CA LEU A 12 -16.45 -36.90 -10.99
C LEU A 12 -17.21 -35.56 -11.00
N SER A 13 -18.25 -35.39 -10.19
CA SER A 13 -19.10 -34.18 -10.18
C SER A 13 -18.76 -33.17 -9.06
N LEU A 14 -17.64 -33.32 -8.34
CA LEU A 14 -17.29 -32.48 -7.20
C LEU A 14 -16.05 -31.61 -7.50
N SER A 15 -16.20 -30.30 -7.38
CA SER A 15 -15.14 -29.29 -7.52
C SER A 15 -14.14 -29.32 -6.34
N THR A 16 -13.01 -28.66 -6.57
CA THR A 16 -11.71 -28.63 -5.86
C THR A 16 -11.67 -28.42 -4.33
N ALA A 17 -12.79 -28.33 -3.60
CA ALA A 17 -12.80 -28.13 -2.15
C ALA A 17 -12.71 -29.43 -1.32
N ALA A 18 -12.83 -30.61 -1.94
CA ALA A 18 -12.86 -31.90 -1.21
C ALA A 18 -11.49 -32.58 -1.00
N ILE A 19 -10.37 -31.89 -1.26
CA ILE A 19 -9.03 -32.51 -1.17
C ILE A 19 -8.48 -32.54 0.28
N ALA A 20 -9.04 -31.76 1.21
CA ALA A 20 -8.41 -31.52 2.53
C ALA A 20 -8.80 -32.48 3.68
N GLN A 21 -9.72 -33.43 3.51
CA GLN A 21 -10.03 -34.41 4.56
C GLN A 21 -10.17 -35.83 4.02
N ARG A 22 -9.05 -36.55 3.87
CA ARG A 22 -9.07 -38.02 3.75
C ARG A 22 -9.00 -38.65 5.14
N LYS A 23 -10.15 -39.06 5.67
CA LYS A 23 -10.20 -40.32 6.42
C LYS A 23 -10.34 -41.43 5.38
N THR A 24 -9.37 -42.34 5.33
CA THR A 24 -9.42 -43.53 4.47
C THR A 24 -10.53 -44.45 4.95
N TYR A 25 -11.70 -44.41 4.30
CA TYR A 25 -12.71 -45.44 4.43
C TYR A 25 -12.42 -46.56 3.42
N ASP A 26 -12.49 -47.82 3.86
CA ASP A 26 -12.50 -48.98 2.94
C ASP A 26 -13.89 -49.09 2.32
N TYR A 27 -14.06 -48.44 1.17
CA TYR A 27 -15.35 -48.30 0.47
C TYR A 27 -15.95 -49.62 -0.02
N ASN A 28 -15.23 -50.74 0.06
CA ASN A 28 -15.73 -52.05 -0.32
C ASN A 28 -16.54 -52.76 0.78
N ASN A 29 -16.58 -52.23 2.02
CA ASN A 29 -17.20 -52.87 3.19
C ASN A 29 -18.13 -51.94 4.00
N LEU A 30 -18.72 -50.91 3.39
CA LEU A 30 -19.65 -50.01 4.09
C LEU A 30 -20.99 -50.69 4.39
N SER A 31 -21.46 -50.58 5.64
CA SER A 31 -22.80 -51.03 6.02
C SER A 31 -23.88 -50.11 5.43
N SER A 32 -25.13 -50.60 5.36
CA SER A 32 -26.27 -49.81 4.87
C SER A 32 -26.46 -48.49 5.64
N ASP A 33 -26.18 -48.50 6.95
CA ASP A 33 -26.31 -47.31 7.81
C ASP A 33 -25.21 -46.28 7.49
N GLN A 34 -23.99 -46.73 7.21
CA GLN A 34 -22.89 -45.85 6.79
C GLN A 34 -23.14 -45.22 5.42
N ILE A 35 -23.79 -45.95 4.50
CA ILE A 35 -24.21 -45.43 3.19
C ILE A 35 -25.27 -44.34 3.36
N GLU A 36 -26.21 -44.52 4.28
CA GLU A 36 -27.28 -43.55 4.52
C GLU A 36 -26.77 -42.29 5.24
N GLU A 37 -25.80 -42.44 6.15
CA GLU A 37 -25.11 -41.31 6.78
C GLU A 37 -24.33 -40.47 5.75
N ILE A 38 -23.59 -41.11 4.83
CA ILE A 38 -22.88 -40.43 3.74
C ILE A 38 -23.85 -39.72 2.80
N LYS A 39 -25.01 -40.31 2.48
CA LYS A 39 -26.03 -39.65 1.65
C LYS A 39 -26.59 -38.41 2.33
N ASN A 40 -26.86 -38.46 3.64
CA ASN A 40 -27.37 -37.32 4.39
C ASN A 40 -26.33 -36.19 4.48
N GLN A 41 -25.05 -36.53 4.72
CA GLN A 41 -23.94 -35.57 4.67
C GLN A 41 -23.76 -34.95 3.28
N LEU A 42 -23.92 -35.72 2.20
CA LEU A 42 -23.88 -35.22 0.82
C LEU A 42 -25.10 -34.36 0.47
N LEU A 43 -26.26 -34.59 1.10
CA LEU A 43 -27.46 -33.77 0.92
C LEU A 43 -27.31 -32.42 1.65
N GLU A 44 -26.75 -32.43 2.85
CA GLU A 44 -26.33 -31.23 3.61
C GLU A 44 -25.28 -30.42 2.83
N LEU A 45 -24.25 -31.08 2.29
CA LEU A 45 -23.24 -30.43 1.44
C LEU A 45 -23.86 -29.83 0.16
N ARG A 46 -24.81 -30.51 -0.49
CA ARG A 46 -25.51 -29.94 -1.66
C ARG A 46 -26.42 -28.76 -1.30
N ARG A 47 -27.05 -28.77 -0.12
CA ARG A 47 -27.79 -27.61 0.40
C ARG A 47 -26.85 -26.45 0.70
N TYR A 48 -25.69 -26.73 1.29
CA TYR A 48 -24.62 -25.77 1.55
C TYR A 48 -24.04 -25.18 0.25
N GLU A 49 -23.80 -26.00 -0.77
CA GLU A 49 -23.34 -25.57 -2.09
C GLU A 49 -24.41 -24.77 -2.85
N SER A 50 -25.68 -25.15 -2.75
CA SER A 50 -26.79 -24.40 -3.36
C SER A 50 -26.97 -23.02 -2.71
N ALA A 51 -26.86 -22.94 -1.38
CA ALA A 51 -26.82 -21.68 -0.64
C ALA A 51 -25.60 -20.83 -1.02
N ARG A 52 -24.42 -21.46 -1.20
CA ARG A 52 -23.22 -20.77 -1.73
C ARG A 52 -23.38 -20.30 -3.17
N LYS A 53 -24.14 -20.99 -4.00
CA LYS A 53 -24.40 -20.61 -5.39
C LYS A 53 -25.36 -19.43 -5.47
N GLU A 54 -26.36 -19.37 -4.58
CA GLU A 54 -27.30 -18.25 -4.45
C GLU A 54 -26.61 -17.01 -3.86
N VAL A 55 -25.77 -17.20 -2.82
CA VAL A 55 -24.86 -16.16 -2.31
C VAL A 55 -23.82 -15.77 -3.35
N GLY A 56 -23.32 -16.71 -4.15
CA GLY A 56 -22.35 -16.47 -5.23
C GLY A 56 -22.94 -15.72 -6.42
N ILE A 57 -24.22 -15.91 -6.73
CA ILE A 57 -24.96 -15.13 -7.74
C ILE A 57 -25.30 -13.74 -7.19
N LYS A 58 -25.73 -13.62 -5.93
CA LYS A 58 -25.87 -12.31 -5.28
C LYS A 58 -24.55 -11.55 -5.21
N ARG A 59 -23.46 -12.24 -4.88
CA ARG A 59 -22.09 -11.69 -4.86
C ARG A 59 -21.62 -11.35 -6.27
N PHE A 60 -21.92 -12.15 -7.30
CA PHE A 60 -21.62 -11.80 -8.68
C PHE A 60 -22.38 -10.55 -9.16
N LEU A 61 -23.65 -10.39 -8.77
CA LEU A 61 -24.46 -9.21 -9.07
C LEU A 61 -24.01 -7.98 -8.27
N LEU A 62 -23.63 -8.14 -7.00
CA LEU A 62 -23.01 -7.10 -6.17
C LEU A 62 -21.61 -6.72 -6.68
N ASN A 63 -20.82 -7.67 -7.17
CA ASN A 63 -19.49 -7.44 -7.76
C ASN A 63 -19.54 -6.61 -9.05
N GLN A 64 -20.67 -6.60 -9.76
CA GLN A 64 -20.88 -5.66 -10.87
C GLN A 64 -21.22 -4.24 -10.38
N ALA A 65 -21.70 -4.11 -9.14
CA ALA A 65 -22.03 -2.86 -8.48
C ALA A 65 -20.83 -2.27 -7.69
N THR A 66 -19.81 -3.06 -7.33
CA THR A 66 -18.60 -2.60 -6.62
C THR A 66 -17.51 -2.03 -7.54
N LYS A 67 -17.71 -2.07 -8.85
CA LYS A 67 -16.87 -1.40 -9.86
C LYS A 67 -17.71 -0.36 -10.57
N MET A 68 -17.15 0.84 -10.73
CA MET A 68 -17.76 1.86 -11.58
C MET A 68 -18.04 1.26 -12.95
N ASN A 69 -19.30 1.27 -13.37
CA ASN A 69 -19.66 0.74 -14.67
C ASN A 69 -19.22 1.72 -15.79
N ALA A 70 -19.17 1.24 -17.04
CA ALA A 70 -18.69 2.05 -18.15
C ALA A 70 -19.49 3.35 -18.37
N ASN A 71 -20.80 3.36 -18.07
CA ASN A 71 -21.62 4.56 -18.18
C ASN A 71 -21.34 5.56 -17.06
N GLN A 72 -21.07 5.08 -15.84
CA GLN A 72 -20.65 5.92 -14.71
C GLN A 72 -19.33 6.62 -15.01
N ALA A 73 -18.37 5.96 -15.68
CA ALA A 73 -17.11 6.58 -16.07
C ALA A 73 -17.26 7.71 -17.12
N ASN A 74 -18.40 7.84 -17.81
CA ASN A 74 -18.60 8.78 -18.91
C ASN A 74 -19.01 10.19 -18.46
N PHE A 75 -19.17 10.43 -17.16
CA PHE A 75 -19.53 11.72 -16.60
C PHE A 75 -18.83 11.94 -15.27
N ASP A 76 -18.81 13.19 -14.81
CA ASP A 76 -18.23 13.64 -13.55
C ASP A 76 -19.33 14.39 -12.77
N VAL A 77 -19.52 14.09 -11.48
CA VAL A 77 -20.54 14.76 -10.66
C VAL A 77 -19.88 15.87 -9.87
N ASN A 78 -20.11 17.11 -10.28
CA ASN A 78 -19.46 18.27 -9.65
C ASN A 78 -20.16 18.70 -8.35
N TYR A 79 -21.45 18.44 -8.19
CA TYR A 79 -22.22 18.92 -7.04
C TYR A 79 -23.41 18.00 -6.73
N TYR A 80 -23.67 17.86 -5.42
CA TYR A 80 -24.87 17.24 -4.88
C TYR A 80 -25.68 18.22 -4.03
N GLY A 81 -26.98 18.35 -4.31
CA GLY A 81 -27.97 18.98 -3.45
C GLY A 81 -28.91 17.93 -2.87
N VAL A 82 -28.69 17.53 -1.62
CA VAL A 82 -29.46 16.48 -0.95
C VAL A 82 -30.62 17.10 -0.18
N HIS A 83 -31.84 16.82 -0.60
CA HIS A 83 -33.06 17.18 0.14
C HIS A 83 -33.67 15.91 0.70
N VAL A 84 -33.83 15.82 2.02
CA VAL A 84 -34.38 14.63 2.66
C VAL A 84 -35.34 15.00 3.77
N ASN A 85 -36.54 14.43 3.70
CA ASN A 85 -37.54 14.48 4.75
C ASN A 85 -37.55 13.13 5.48
N ILE A 86 -37.11 13.16 6.74
CA ILE A 86 -37.00 11.95 7.58
C ILE A 86 -38.26 11.82 8.44
N ALA A 87 -38.93 10.68 8.32
CA ALA A 87 -40.17 10.38 9.02
C ALA A 87 -39.97 9.30 10.10
N PHE A 88 -40.38 9.65 11.32
CA PHE A 88 -40.60 8.71 12.42
C PHE A 88 -42.10 8.60 12.70
N PRO A 89 -42.64 7.41 13.06
CA PRO A 89 -41.95 6.14 13.28
C PRO A 89 -41.87 5.24 12.03
N THR A 90 -42.29 5.72 10.86
CA THR A 90 -42.34 4.91 9.62
C THR A 90 -40.97 4.52 9.07
N GLN A 91 -39.89 5.12 9.57
CA GLN A 91 -38.51 4.85 9.17
C GLN A 91 -38.33 4.99 7.65
N SER A 92 -38.92 6.05 7.11
CA SER A 92 -39.00 6.30 5.67
C SER A 92 -38.50 7.69 5.33
N ILE A 93 -38.07 7.86 4.08
CA ILE A 93 -37.65 9.13 3.53
C ILE A 93 -38.50 9.52 2.33
N ILE A 94 -38.71 10.83 2.18
CA ILE A 94 -39.10 11.47 0.91
C ILE A 94 -37.95 12.40 0.55
N ALA A 95 -37.36 12.24 -0.62
CA ALA A 95 -36.10 12.87 -0.93
C ALA A 95 -36.01 13.32 -2.39
N SER A 96 -35.12 14.28 -2.63
CA SER A 96 -34.68 14.62 -3.97
C SER A 96 -33.20 14.97 -3.98
N ILE A 97 -32.49 14.52 -5.01
CA ILE A 97 -31.08 14.88 -5.23
C ILE A 97 -31.00 15.79 -6.45
N ASP A 98 -30.37 16.94 -6.27
CA ASP A 98 -29.97 17.85 -7.34
C ASP A 98 -28.52 17.54 -7.72
N TYR A 99 -28.23 17.46 -9.01
CA TYR A 99 -26.90 17.20 -9.53
C TYR A 99 -26.48 18.32 -10.48
N GLN A 100 -25.21 18.71 -10.40
CA GLN A 100 -24.52 19.31 -11.54
C GLN A 100 -23.53 18.27 -12.06
N ILE A 101 -23.63 17.95 -13.34
CA ILE A 101 -22.87 16.86 -13.97
C ILE A 101 -22.15 17.40 -15.20
N THR A 102 -20.90 17.01 -15.40
CA THR A 102 -20.10 17.31 -16.60
C THR A 102 -19.86 16.06 -17.42
N SER A 103 -20.07 16.14 -18.74
CA SER A 103 -19.78 15.03 -19.64
C SER A 103 -18.28 14.84 -19.85
N GLN A 104 -17.80 13.59 -19.84
CA GLN A 104 -16.41 13.20 -20.08
C GLN A 104 -16.20 12.53 -21.46
N ILE A 105 -17.24 12.51 -22.30
CA ILE A 105 -17.21 11.87 -23.61
C ILE A 105 -17.83 12.75 -24.69
N PRO A 106 -17.52 12.54 -25.98
CA PRO A 106 -18.01 13.41 -27.06
C PRO A 106 -19.54 13.55 -27.15
N ALA A 107 -20.30 12.54 -26.72
CA ALA A 107 -21.76 12.54 -26.74
C ALA A 107 -22.33 11.65 -25.62
N LEU A 108 -22.62 12.24 -24.46
CA LEU A 108 -23.28 11.55 -23.35
C LEU A 108 -24.79 11.50 -23.60
N ASN A 109 -25.36 10.30 -23.65
CA ASN A 109 -26.78 10.07 -23.93
C ASN A 109 -27.55 9.49 -22.73
N SER A 110 -26.83 8.96 -21.73
CA SER A 110 -27.43 8.37 -20.54
C SER A 110 -26.50 8.51 -19.33
N VAL A 111 -27.10 8.43 -18.15
CA VAL A 111 -26.44 8.44 -16.85
C VAL A 111 -26.92 7.23 -16.06
N ASP A 112 -25.98 6.52 -15.42
CA ASP A 112 -26.27 5.42 -14.49
C ASP A 112 -25.93 5.86 -13.06
N LEU A 113 -26.85 5.64 -12.12
CA LEU A 113 -26.64 5.87 -10.69
C LEU A 113 -26.96 4.58 -9.92
N ASP A 114 -26.21 4.32 -8.86
CA ASP A 114 -26.49 3.24 -7.92
C ASP A 114 -27.64 3.63 -6.99
N LEU A 115 -28.66 2.79 -6.89
CA LEU A 115 -29.79 2.96 -5.98
C LEU A 115 -30.47 1.61 -5.74
N ILE A 116 -30.73 1.23 -4.48
CA ILE A 116 -31.47 -0.01 -4.20
C ILE A 116 -32.88 0.00 -4.78
N ASP A 117 -33.34 -1.15 -5.29
CA ASP A 117 -34.68 -1.33 -5.87
C ASP A 117 -35.83 -1.05 -4.88
N GLN A 118 -35.52 -0.97 -3.58
CA GLN A 118 -36.47 -0.69 -2.51
C GLN A 118 -36.90 0.78 -2.45
N LEU A 119 -36.09 1.68 -3.00
CA LEU A 119 -36.39 3.11 -3.08
C LEU A 119 -37.06 3.42 -4.41
N ILE A 120 -38.27 3.96 -4.36
CA ILE A 120 -39.10 4.20 -5.54
C ILE A 120 -38.74 5.56 -6.13
N VAL A 121 -38.25 5.56 -7.37
CA VAL A 121 -37.99 6.79 -8.13
C VAL A 121 -39.30 7.29 -8.73
N ASP A 122 -39.74 8.48 -8.31
CA ASP A 122 -40.98 9.11 -8.73
C ASP A 122 -40.83 9.82 -10.07
N SER A 123 -39.73 10.56 -10.25
CA SER A 123 -39.43 11.27 -11.48
C SER A 123 -37.97 11.69 -11.57
N VAL A 124 -37.50 11.86 -12.81
CA VAL A 124 -36.18 12.43 -13.12
C VAL A 124 -36.35 13.60 -14.06
N LYS A 125 -35.64 14.70 -13.79
CA LYS A 125 -35.59 15.87 -14.66
C LYS A 125 -34.17 16.17 -15.08
N VAL A 126 -33.97 16.52 -16.34
CA VAL A 126 -32.71 16.98 -16.92
C VAL A 126 -32.96 18.35 -17.53
N ASN A 127 -32.23 19.38 -17.07
CA ASN A 127 -32.45 20.78 -17.45
C ASN A 127 -33.93 21.19 -17.38
N SER A 128 -34.60 20.83 -16.28
CA SER A 128 -36.04 21.04 -16.03
C SER A 128 -37.02 20.28 -16.95
N GLN A 129 -36.55 19.47 -17.89
CA GLN A 129 -37.39 18.60 -18.71
C GLN A 129 -37.47 17.19 -18.11
N ASN A 130 -38.62 16.53 -18.21
CA ASN A 130 -38.75 15.14 -17.75
C ASN A 130 -37.86 14.22 -18.60
N ALA A 131 -37.11 13.34 -17.93
CA ALA A 131 -36.29 12.33 -18.56
C ALA A 131 -36.96 10.95 -18.44
N VAL A 132 -36.69 10.08 -19.41
CA VAL A 132 -37.07 8.66 -19.34
C VAL A 132 -36.04 7.94 -18.48
N PHE A 133 -36.49 7.09 -17.56
CA PHE A 133 -35.60 6.31 -16.70
C PHE A 133 -36.13 4.88 -16.50
N SER A 134 -35.22 4.00 -16.11
CA SER A 134 -35.54 2.66 -15.61
C SER A 134 -34.71 2.37 -14.37
N HIS A 135 -35.29 1.68 -13.40
CA HIS A 135 -34.63 1.32 -12.16
C HIS A 135 -34.85 -0.16 -11.88
N PHE A 136 -33.78 -0.94 -11.93
CA PHE A 136 -33.80 -2.37 -11.65
C PHE A 136 -32.40 -2.87 -11.30
N SER A 137 -32.31 -3.92 -10.48
CA SER A 137 -31.03 -4.56 -10.13
C SER A 137 -30.00 -3.59 -9.55
N GLY A 138 -30.47 -2.61 -8.76
CA GLY A 138 -29.60 -1.67 -8.06
C GLY A 138 -29.10 -0.49 -8.91
N ILE A 139 -29.56 -0.36 -10.16
CA ILE A 139 -29.11 0.69 -11.09
C ILE A 139 -30.30 1.52 -11.59
N LEU A 140 -30.23 2.82 -11.41
CA LEU A 140 -31.08 3.84 -12.01
C LEU A 140 -30.41 4.34 -13.29
N ASN A 141 -30.90 3.86 -14.44
CA ASN A 141 -30.50 4.32 -15.77
C ASN A 141 -31.42 5.47 -16.22
N ILE A 142 -30.83 6.58 -16.63
CA ILE A 142 -31.52 7.82 -17.02
C ILE A 142 -31.11 8.14 -18.46
N THR A 143 -32.08 8.21 -19.37
CA THR A 143 -31.86 8.64 -20.75
C THR A 143 -31.94 10.17 -20.84
N LEU A 144 -30.89 10.82 -21.32
CA LEU A 144 -30.84 12.27 -21.47
C LEU A 144 -31.71 12.69 -22.68
N PRO A 145 -32.52 13.77 -22.56
CA PRO A 145 -33.38 14.25 -23.66
C PRO A 145 -32.61 14.65 -24.93
N SER A 146 -31.34 15.02 -24.77
CA SER A 146 -30.41 15.35 -25.85
C SER A 146 -28.99 14.97 -25.44
N ALA A 147 -28.16 14.59 -26.42
CA ALA A 147 -26.75 14.30 -26.17
C ALA A 147 -26.01 15.52 -25.60
N ILE A 148 -25.25 15.32 -24.52
CA ILE A 148 -24.40 16.36 -23.93
C ILE A 148 -22.96 16.21 -24.46
N PRO A 149 -22.37 17.25 -25.07
CA PRO A 149 -20.99 17.21 -25.55
C PRO A 149 -19.95 17.17 -24.42
N ASN A 150 -18.76 16.65 -24.74
CA ASN A 150 -17.63 16.60 -23.81
C ASN A 150 -17.33 17.96 -23.16
N GLY A 151 -17.12 17.96 -21.84
CA GLY A 151 -16.83 19.16 -21.04
C GLY A 151 -18.02 20.08 -20.80
N GLN A 152 -19.22 19.78 -21.33
CA GLN A 152 -20.42 20.56 -21.00
C GLN A 152 -21.10 20.02 -19.74
N SER A 153 -21.56 20.94 -18.89
CA SER A 153 -22.33 20.62 -17.70
C SER A 153 -23.84 20.73 -17.94
N PHE A 154 -24.61 19.95 -17.19
CA PHE A 154 -26.07 20.00 -17.14
C PHE A 154 -26.58 19.79 -15.72
N LEU A 155 -27.85 20.14 -15.49
CA LEU A 155 -28.53 19.93 -14.22
C LEU A 155 -29.44 18.72 -14.30
N MET A 156 -29.45 17.91 -13.25
CA MET A 156 -30.36 16.79 -13.10
C MET A 156 -31.01 16.81 -11.72
N ASN A 157 -32.26 16.36 -11.62
CA ASN A 157 -32.97 16.20 -10.35
C ASN A 157 -33.60 14.81 -10.33
N VAL A 158 -33.40 14.06 -9.25
CA VAL A 158 -34.03 12.75 -9.03
C VAL A 158 -34.92 12.85 -7.80
N TYR A 159 -36.21 12.57 -7.95
CA TYR A 159 -37.20 12.56 -6.87
C TYR A 159 -37.54 11.11 -6.53
N TYR A 160 -37.51 10.76 -5.25
CA TYR A 160 -37.72 9.38 -4.82
C TYR A 160 -38.19 9.31 -3.36
N HIS A 161 -38.75 8.16 -2.98
CA HIS A 161 -39.18 7.92 -1.61
C HIS A 161 -39.12 6.43 -1.27
N GLY A 162 -39.26 6.11 0.02
CA GLY A 162 -39.35 4.75 0.49
C GLY A 162 -38.68 4.55 1.84
N GLN A 163 -38.46 3.30 2.20
CA GLN A 163 -37.65 2.94 3.36
C GLN A 163 -36.21 2.70 2.88
N PRO A 164 -35.24 3.49 3.34
CA PRO A 164 -33.86 3.18 3.05
C PRO A 164 -33.45 1.91 3.80
N TYR A 165 -32.36 1.31 3.35
CA TYR A 165 -31.83 0.10 3.95
C TYR A 165 -30.58 0.44 4.77
N SER A 166 -30.40 -0.29 5.87
CA SER A 166 -29.10 -0.46 6.51
C SER A 166 -29.03 -1.89 7.04
N GLY A 167 -28.07 -2.64 6.55
CA GLY A 167 -27.70 -3.94 7.08
C GLY A 167 -26.73 -3.82 8.26
N LEU A 168 -26.46 -4.96 8.89
CA LEU A 168 -25.41 -5.14 9.89
C LEU A 168 -24.14 -5.77 9.28
N GLY A 169 -24.13 -5.99 7.97
CA GLY A 169 -23.02 -6.61 7.24
C GLY A 169 -22.03 -5.57 6.72
N TYR A 170 -20.77 -5.98 6.55
CA TYR A 170 -19.63 -5.13 6.18
C TYR A 170 -19.76 -4.40 4.83
N THR A 171 -20.56 -4.92 3.89
CA THR A 171 -20.84 -4.27 2.60
C THR A 171 -22.25 -3.67 2.54
N ASP A 172 -23.00 -3.76 3.64
CA ASP A 172 -24.45 -3.54 3.68
C ASP A 172 -24.80 -2.27 4.47
N GLY A 173 -23.84 -1.34 4.64
CA GLY A 173 -24.06 -0.04 5.27
C GLY A 173 -25.14 0.78 4.57
N GLY A 174 -25.71 1.79 5.22
CA GLY A 174 -26.78 2.58 4.61
C GLY A 174 -27.33 3.63 5.56
N MET A 175 -28.64 3.88 5.48
CA MET A 175 -29.33 4.75 6.44
C MET A 175 -30.15 3.92 7.42
N GLY A 176 -29.74 3.96 8.69
CA GLY A 176 -30.34 3.21 9.78
C GLY A 176 -31.30 4.04 10.62
N PHE A 177 -32.24 3.34 11.27
CA PHE A 177 -33.15 3.91 12.26
C PHE A 177 -33.12 3.05 13.52
N GLN A 178 -32.99 3.69 14.68
CA GLN A 178 -32.94 3.01 15.97
C GLN A 178 -33.73 3.77 17.04
N ASN A 179 -34.14 3.05 18.08
CA ASN A 179 -34.59 3.64 19.34
C ASN A 179 -33.57 3.30 20.43
N ASN A 180 -32.84 4.31 20.90
CA ASN A 180 -31.88 4.19 21.98
C ASN A 180 -32.51 4.70 23.29
N ASN A 181 -33.15 3.80 24.05
CA ASN A 181 -33.77 4.10 25.35
C ASN A 181 -34.72 5.30 25.34
N GLY A 182 -35.54 5.42 24.28
CA GLY A 182 -36.48 6.53 24.09
C GLY A 182 -35.94 7.66 23.20
N ASN A 183 -34.64 7.70 22.90
CA ASN A 183 -34.09 8.60 21.90
C ASN A 183 -34.20 7.94 20.51
N LEU A 184 -35.10 8.45 19.67
CA LEU A 184 -35.15 8.04 18.27
C LEU A 184 -33.93 8.60 17.53
N VAL A 185 -33.29 7.77 16.72
CA VAL A 185 -32.09 8.13 15.98
C VAL A 185 -32.25 7.67 14.53
N CYS A 186 -31.90 8.54 13.60
CA CYS A 186 -31.59 8.19 12.23
C CYS A 186 -30.10 8.49 11.99
N TRP A 187 -29.41 7.64 11.26
CA TRP A 187 -27.98 7.77 11.00
C TRP A 187 -27.63 7.19 9.63
N THR A 188 -26.48 7.57 9.08
CA THR A 188 -25.86 6.93 7.91
C THR A 188 -24.52 6.32 8.28
N ALA A 189 -24.18 5.18 7.68
CA ALA A 189 -22.82 4.62 7.66
C ALA A 189 -22.69 3.83 6.38
N THR A 190 -21.93 4.35 5.41
CA THR A 190 -22.07 3.95 4.01
C THR A 190 -20.80 3.45 3.34
N GLU A 191 -19.67 3.41 4.03
CA GLU A 191 -18.51 2.70 3.52
C GLU A 191 -18.78 1.18 3.54
N PRO A 192 -18.37 0.41 2.51
CA PRO A 192 -17.71 0.81 1.27
C PRO A 192 -18.70 1.18 0.14
N PHE A 193 -19.84 0.50 0.07
CA PHE A 193 -20.80 0.61 -1.05
C PHE A 193 -22.25 0.76 -0.55
N GLY A 194 -22.42 1.49 0.55
CA GLY A 194 -23.69 1.69 1.23
C GLY A 194 -24.40 2.98 0.85
N SER A 195 -23.79 3.90 0.09
CA SER A 195 -24.43 5.16 -0.27
C SER A 195 -25.70 4.91 -1.08
N ARG A 196 -25.67 3.94 -2.00
CA ARG A 196 -26.84 3.51 -2.79
C ARG A 196 -28.06 3.08 -1.97
N ASN A 197 -27.88 2.76 -0.69
CA ASN A 197 -28.94 2.25 0.19
C ASN A 197 -29.85 3.35 0.73
N TRP A 198 -29.52 4.64 0.50
CA TRP A 198 -30.36 5.77 0.90
C TRP A 198 -30.47 6.90 -0.12
N TRP A 199 -29.57 7.00 -1.09
CA TRP A 199 -29.64 8.01 -2.15
C TRP A 199 -29.00 7.57 -3.48
N PRO A 200 -29.55 8.02 -4.63
CA PRO A 200 -28.99 7.69 -5.94
C PRO A 200 -27.67 8.41 -6.16
N CYS A 201 -26.59 7.68 -6.38
CA CYS A 201 -25.24 8.28 -6.48
C CYS A 201 -24.28 7.42 -7.31
N LYS A 202 -23.05 7.87 -7.49
CA LYS A 202 -21.95 7.01 -7.94
C LYS A 202 -21.27 6.44 -6.71
N ASP A 203 -21.58 5.20 -6.37
CA ASP A 203 -21.21 4.63 -5.08
C ASP A 203 -19.81 4.01 -5.13
N THR A 204 -18.81 4.87 -5.37
CA THR A 204 -17.38 4.52 -5.46
C THR A 204 -16.54 5.68 -4.95
N PRO A 205 -15.35 5.44 -4.36
CA PRO A 205 -14.55 6.50 -3.74
C PRO A 205 -13.86 7.43 -4.75
N GLU A 206 -13.68 7.00 -6.01
CA GLU A 206 -12.89 7.72 -7.02
C GLU A 206 -13.46 9.10 -7.38
N ASP A 207 -14.79 9.21 -7.51
CA ASP A 207 -15.47 10.44 -7.92
C ASP A 207 -15.80 11.30 -6.68
N LYS A 208 -15.21 12.50 -6.63
CA LYS A 208 -15.39 13.47 -5.54
C LYS A 208 -16.06 14.72 -6.07
N ALA A 209 -17.31 14.94 -5.67
CA ALA A 209 -18.02 16.17 -6.01
C ALA A 209 -17.40 17.37 -5.29
N ASP A 210 -17.23 18.49 -5.99
CA ASP A 210 -16.63 19.72 -5.49
C ASP A 210 -17.31 20.26 -4.21
N SER A 211 -18.61 19.99 -4.07
CA SER A 211 -19.40 20.41 -2.90
C SER A 211 -20.68 19.60 -2.73
N VAL A 212 -21.18 19.58 -1.48
CA VAL A 212 -22.50 19.03 -1.13
C VAL A 212 -23.28 20.02 -0.27
N LYS A 213 -24.58 20.14 -0.55
CA LYS A 213 -25.52 20.92 0.26
C LYS A 213 -26.64 20.02 0.72
N LEU A 214 -27.02 20.14 1.99
CA LEU A 214 -28.00 19.26 2.60
C LEU A 214 -29.14 20.05 3.22
N TRP A 215 -30.36 19.68 2.86
CA TRP A 215 -31.62 20.15 3.41
C TRP A 215 -32.30 18.99 4.12
N ILE A 216 -32.19 18.96 5.44
CA ILE A 216 -32.65 17.84 6.26
C ILE A 216 -33.86 18.30 7.07
N GLU A 217 -35.02 17.75 6.74
CA GLU A 217 -36.25 17.96 7.48
C GLU A 217 -36.49 16.83 8.49
N CYS A 218 -36.73 17.19 9.75
CA CYS A 218 -37.00 16.24 10.84
C CYS A 218 -38.05 16.78 11.83
N PRO A 219 -38.50 15.99 12.83
CA PRO A 219 -39.34 16.50 13.91
C PRO A 219 -38.68 17.69 14.64
N SER A 220 -39.47 18.68 15.04
CA SER A 220 -38.96 19.98 15.51
C SER A 220 -38.21 19.94 16.84
N ASN A 221 -38.34 18.85 17.59
CA ASN A 221 -37.62 18.56 18.83
C ASN A 221 -36.27 17.85 18.63
N MET A 222 -35.92 17.49 17.39
CA MET A 222 -34.67 16.82 17.05
C MET A 222 -33.71 17.79 16.35
N THR A 223 -32.43 17.42 16.31
CA THR A 223 -31.37 18.14 15.60
C THR A 223 -30.80 17.25 14.52
N ALA A 224 -30.63 17.82 13.31
CA ALA A 224 -29.91 17.16 12.22
C ALA A 224 -28.48 17.68 12.13
N VAL A 225 -27.51 16.77 12.12
CA VAL A 225 -26.08 17.03 12.01
C VAL A 225 -25.52 16.30 10.79
N THR A 226 -24.64 16.96 10.05
CA THR A 226 -24.06 16.48 8.77
C THR A 226 -22.73 17.20 8.48
N ASN A 227 -22.16 16.96 7.29
CA ASN A 227 -20.94 17.56 6.79
C ASN A 227 -21.06 19.11 6.69
N GLY A 228 -19.92 19.79 6.79
CA GLY A 228 -19.80 21.23 6.57
C GLY A 228 -20.47 22.11 7.63
N VAL A 229 -20.88 23.33 7.25
CA VAL A 229 -21.32 24.37 8.20
C VAL A 229 -22.82 24.61 8.11
N LEU A 230 -23.50 24.66 9.27
CA LEU A 230 -24.92 24.99 9.37
C LEU A 230 -25.17 26.43 8.92
N GLN A 231 -26.03 26.60 7.92
CA GLN A 231 -26.38 27.90 7.37
C GLN A 231 -27.68 28.44 7.96
N SER A 232 -28.67 27.57 8.14
CA SER A 232 -29.95 27.94 8.75
C SER A 232 -30.63 26.76 9.42
N ASN A 233 -31.40 27.05 10.46
CA ASN A 233 -32.25 26.11 11.17
C ASN A 233 -33.64 26.75 11.34
N THR A 234 -34.61 26.29 10.56
CA THR A 234 -35.92 26.94 10.41
C THR A 234 -37.03 26.03 10.91
N LEU A 235 -37.86 26.53 11.83
CA LEU A 235 -39.09 25.84 12.25
C LEU A 235 -40.12 25.90 11.12
N LEU A 236 -40.71 24.75 10.78
CA LEU A 236 -41.76 24.62 9.77
C LEU A 236 -43.12 24.34 10.44
N SER A 237 -44.20 24.39 9.66
CA SER A 237 -45.52 23.93 10.10
C SER A 237 -45.52 22.44 10.44
N GLY A 238 -46.46 22.01 11.30
CA GLY A 238 -46.66 20.59 11.60
C GLY A 238 -45.60 19.97 12.52
N SER A 239 -44.98 20.76 13.40
CA SER A 239 -43.92 20.30 14.32
C SER A 239 -42.71 19.70 13.60
N ARG A 240 -42.33 20.32 12.48
CA ARG A 240 -41.17 19.97 11.65
C ARG A 240 -40.12 21.08 11.71
N ARG A 241 -38.88 20.75 11.39
CA ARG A 241 -37.76 21.68 11.36
C ARG A 241 -36.86 21.32 10.20
N LEU A 242 -36.38 22.34 9.48
CA LEU A 242 -35.49 22.21 8.34
C LEU A 242 -34.11 22.74 8.71
N PHE A 243 -33.10 21.90 8.56
CA PHE A 243 -31.70 22.26 8.68
C PHE A 243 -31.08 22.37 7.29
N TYR A 244 -30.37 23.47 7.04
CA TYR A 244 -29.63 23.67 5.80
C TYR A 244 -28.14 23.76 6.10
N TRP A 245 -27.36 22.83 5.54
CA TRP A 245 -25.92 22.73 5.69
C TRP A 245 -25.21 22.89 4.34
N LYS A 246 -23.98 23.42 4.37
CA LYS A 246 -23.11 23.55 3.20
C LYS A 246 -21.73 22.98 3.50
N HIS A 247 -21.26 22.11 2.62
CA HIS A 247 -19.89 21.63 2.56
C HIS A 247 -19.30 21.99 1.18
N ASN A 248 -18.21 22.74 1.15
CA ASN A 248 -17.60 23.31 -0.06
C ASN A 248 -16.18 22.78 -0.33
N TYR A 249 -15.87 21.58 0.16
CA TYR A 249 -14.67 20.85 -0.21
C TYR A 249 -15.05 19.60 -1.01
N PRO A 250 -14.15 19.09 -1.88
CA PRO A 250 -14.41 17.86 -2.60
C PRO A 250 -14.66 16.68 -1.65
N ILE A 251 -15.73 15.93 -1.91
CA ILE A 251 -16.21 14.84 -1.05
C ILE A 251 -16.71 13.67 -1.89
N THR A 252 -16.37 12.45 -1.48
CA THR A 252 -16.94 11.23 -2.10
C THR A 252 -18.20 10.78 -1.34
N THR A 253 -19.06 10.01 -2.01
CA THR A 253 -20.42 9.69 -1.56
C THR A 253 -20.47 8.95 -0.24
N TYR A 254 -19.51 8.06 0.03
CA TYR A 254 -19.49 7.26 1.26
C TYR A 254 -19.24 8.09 2.52
N LEU A 255 -18.65 9.29 2.36
CA LEU A 255 -18.36 10.25 3.43
C LEU A 255 -19.53 11.22 3.71
N VAL A 256 -20.57 11.24 2.88
CA VAL A 256 -21.75 12.08 3.13
C VAL A 256 -22.58 11.49 4.27
N ALA A 257 -22.79 12.30 5.30
CA ALA A 257 -23.30 11.85 6.60
C ALA A 257 -24.64 12.51 6.93
N ILE A 258 -25.56 11.78 7.56
CA ILE A 258 -26.75 12.37 8.19
C ILE A 258 -26.96 11.68 9.53
N SER A 259 -27.03 12.46 10.61
CA SER A 259 -27.57 11.98 11.88
C SER A 259 -28.67 12.90 12.41
N VAL A 260 -29.78 12.32 12.82
CA VAL A 260 -30.94 13.02 13.39
C VAL A 260 -31.32 12.37 14.69
N ALA A 261 -31.15 13.10 15.80
CA ALA A 261 -31.52 12.65 17.14
C ALA A 261 -31.78 13.84 18.07
N THR A 262 -32.05 13.56 19.34
CA THR A 262 -31.85 14.54 20.41
C THR A 262 -30.40 14.48 20.88
N PHE A 263 -29.70 15.61 20.87
CA PHE A 263 -28.28 15.73 21.23
C PHE A 263 -28.06 16.77 22.32
N ASP A 264 -27.07 16.51 23.18
CA ASP A 264 -26.36 17.55 23.90
C ASP A 264 -25.20 18.03 23.03
N MET A 265 -25.11 19.35 22.80
CA MET A 265 -24.09 19.96 21.95
C MET A 265 -23.10 20.77 22.77
N VAL A 266 -21.80 20.52 22.55
CA VAL A 266 -20.69 21.32 23.05
C VAL A 266 -19.91 21.88 21.86
N GLN A 267 -19.53 23.16 21.93
CA GLN A 267 -18.71 23.81 20.92
C GLN A 267 -17.42 24.33 21.55
N LYS A 268 -16.30 24.11 20.87
CA LYS A 268 -14.98 24.71 21.10
C LYS A 268 -14.53 25.49 19.88
N THR A 269 -13.48 26.29 20.05
CA THR A 269 -12.76 26.93 18.94
C THR A 269 -11.36 26.35 18.91
N TRP A 270 -10.95 25.87 17.74
CA TRP A 270 -9.56 25.51 17.48
C TRP A 270 -8.86 26.70 16.84
N ASN A 271 -7.73 27.11 17.39
CA ASN A 271 -6.88 28.16 16.85
C ASN A 271 -5.48 27.59 16.65
N TYR A 272 -4.97 27.66 15.43
CA TYR A 272 -3.70 27.07 15.07
C TYR A 272 -3.09 27.79 13.87
N ASP A 273 -1.83 28.23 13.99
CA ASP A 273 -1.07 28.89 12.93
C ASP A 273 -1.84 29.99 12.17
N GLY A 274 -2.53 30.88 12.90
CA GLY A 274 -3.32 31.97 12.32
C GLY A 274 -4.69 31.57 11.76
N HIS A 275 -5.04 30.29 11.79
CA HIS A 275 -6.37 29.79 11.43
C HIS A 275 -7.26 29.61 12.65
N SER A 276 -8.58 29.68 12.43
CA SER A 276 -9.60 29.46 13.45
C SER A 276 -10.79 28.71 12.87
N MET A 277 -11.27 27.69 13.56
CA MET A 277 -12.49 26.96 13.17
C MET A 277 -13.28 26.48 14.40
N PRO A 278 -14.62 26.35 14.29
CA PRO A 278 -15.42 25.72 15.32
C PRO A 278 -15.23 24.20 15.32
N VAL A 279 -15.21 23.62 16.53
CA VAL A 279 -15.14 22.18 16.76
C VAL A 279 -16.31 21.77 17.65
N TYR A 280 -17.10 20.79 17.21
CA TYR A 280 -18.35 20.40 17.86
C TYR A 280 -18.31 18.98 18.41
N SER A 281 -19.05 18.78 19.48
CA SER A 281 -19.43 17.46 19.99
C SER A 281 -20.95 17.42 20.08
N TYR A 282 -21.56 16.44 19.42
CA TYR A 282 -22.99 16.15 19.51
C TYR A 282 -23.13 14.77 20.13
N THR A 283 -23.54 14.72 21.39
CA THR A 283 -23.57 13.46 22.16
C THR A 283 -24.99 13.11 22.54
N PHE A 284 -25.28 11.82 22.72
CA PHE A 284 -26.53 11.45 23.38
C PHE A 284 -26.51 11.96 24.83
N PRO A 285 -27.66 12.32 25.40
CA PRO A 285 -27.71 12.91 26.75
C PRO A 285 -26.99 12.07 27.83
N ASN A 286 -26.97 10.74 27.68
CA ASN A 286 -26.36 9.79 28.60
C ASN A 286 -24.89 9.39 28.28
N ALA A 287 -24.26 9.95 27.25
CA ALA A 287 -22.91 9.57 26.80
C ALA A 287 -21.79 10.40 27.49
N PHE A 288 -21.67 10.29 28.82
CA PHE A 288 -20.76 11.14 29.62
C PHE A 288 -19.28 10.98 29.30
N VAL A 289 -18.81 9.76 29.04
CA VAL A 289 -17.39 9.48 28.77
C VAL A 289 -16.91 10.17 27.50
N TYR A 290 -17.72 10.11 26.43
CA TYR A 290 -17.39 10.77 25.16
C TYR A 290 -17.31 12.29 25.28
N LYS A 291 -18.17 12.91 26.09
CA LYS A 291 -18.08 14.35 26.39
C LYS A 291 -16.71 14.68 27.02
N GLN A 292 -16.26 13.88 27.99
CA GLN A 292 -14.97 14.09 28.67
C GLN A 292 -13.77 13.89 27.73
N VAL A 293 -13.80 12.83 26.91
CA VAL A 293 -12.78 12.54 25.90
C VAL A 293 -12.67 13.69 24.90
N PHE A 294 -13.80 14.11 24.33
CA PHE A 294 -13.86 15.27 23.44
C PHE A 294 -13.27 16.51 24.11
N ASP A 295 -13.68 16.76 25.36
CA ASP A 295 -13.27 17.96 26.08
C ASP A 295 -11.77 18.03 26.31
N THR A 296 -11.13 16.89 26.50
CA THR A 296 -9.71 16.83 26.89
C THR A 296 -8.79 16.71 25.68
N LEU A 297 -9.18 15.92 24.67
CA LEU A 297 -8.23 15.42 23.67
C LEU A 297 -8.37 16.03 22.28
N THR A 298 -9.56 16.49 21.88
CA THR A 298 -9.80 16.90 20.48
C THR A 298 -8.90 18.05 20.02
N ILE A 299 -8.72 19.08 20.85
CA ILE A 299 -7.88 20.23 20.52
C ILE A 299 -6.39 19.86 20.48
N PRO A 300 -5.81 19.18 21.51
CA PRO A 300 -4.45 18.67 21.43
C PRO A 300 -4.19 17.75 20.23
N MET A 301 -5.12 16.84 19.93
CA MET A 301 -5.03 15.94 18.79
C MET A 301 -4.96 16.71 17.46
N LEU A 302 -5.83 17.70 17.25
CA LEU A 302 -5.79 18.54 16.06
C LEU A 302 -4.45 19.27 15.89
N ASN A 303 -3.83 19.73 16.98
CA ASN A 303 -2.50 20.33 16.93
C ASN A 303 -1.45 19.30 16.51
N ILE A 304 -1.42 18.13 17.16
CA ILE A 304 -0.44 17.06 16.88
C ILE A 304 -0.53 16.61 15.42
N TYR A 305 -1.74 16.38 14.91
CA TYR A 305 -1.93 15.99 13.50
C TYR A 305 -1.59 17.12 12.54
N SER A 306 -1.90 18.37 12.89
CA SER A 306 -1.51 19.51 12.06
C SER A 306 0.00 19.74 12.00
N ASP A 307 0.70 19.48 13.10
CA ASP A 307 2.16 19.49 13.18
C ASP A 307 2.77 18.38 12.31
N ALA A 308 2.19 17.18 12.31
CA ALA A 308 2.70 16.03 11.58
C ALA A 308 2.38 16.07 10.08
N PHE A 309 1.14 16.39 9.72
CA PHE A 309 0.58 16.15 8.38
C PHE A 309 0.24 17.44 7.61
N GLY A 310 0.35 18.59 8.27
CA GLY A 310 -0.07 19.89 7.73
C GLY A 310 -1.46 20.30 8.24
N ILE A 311 -1.83 21.57 8.05
CA ILE A 311 -3.07 22.17 8.58
C ILE A 311 -4.29 21.28 8.35
N TYR A 312 -5.21 21.23 9.33
CA TYR A 312 -6.49 20.55 9.19
C TYR A 312 -7.15 20.88 7.84
N PRO A 313 -7.50 19.86 7.04
CA PRO A 313 -7.75 20.08 5.63
C PRO A 313 -9.06 20.79 5.31
N PHE A 314 -9.99 20.84 6.27
CA PHE A 314 -11.28 21.51 6.11
C PHE A 314 -11.39 22.73 7.05
N VAL A 315 -10.27 23.40 7.33
CA VAL A 315 -10.18 24.51 8.31
C VAL A 315 -11.10 25.69 8.02
N GLY A 316 -11.54 25.87 6.77
CA GLY A 316 -12.56 26.85 6.42
C GLY A 316 -13.98 26.51 6.89
N GLU A 317 -14.21 25.34 7.48
CA GLU A 317 -15.51 24.85 7.92
C GLU A 317 -15.54 24.46 9.40
N LYS A 318 -15.61 23.16 9.71
CA LYS A 318 -15.72 22.65 11.09
C LYS A 318 -15.09 21.26 11.20
N LEU A 319 -14.91 20.83 12.44
CA LEU A 319 -14.90 19.40 12.80
C LEU A 319 -16.05 19.13 13.76
N ALA A 320 -16.76 18.01 13.59
CA ALA A 320 -17.78 17.55 14.53
C ALA A 320 -17.59 16.08 14.87
N ASN A 321 -17.65 15.74 16.17
CA ASN A 321 -17.75 14.37 16.64
C ASN A 321 -19.19 14.11 17.08
N VAL A 322 -19.86 13.13 16.48
CA VAL A 322 -21.29 12.89 16.65
C VAL A 322 -21.53 11.47 17.16
N ASN A 323 -22.18 11.34 18.31
CA ASN A 323 -22.71 10.05 18.69
C ASN A 323 -23.92 9.71 17.83
N CYS A 324 -23.98 8.51 17.31
CA CYS A 324 -25.15 8.04 16.60
C CYS A 324 -25.41 6.57 16.89
N GLY A 325 -26.34 5.94 16.17
CA GLY A 325 -26.75 4.56 16.41
C GLY A 325 -25.99 3.52 15.57
N ILE A 326 -24.81 3.87 15.05
CA ILE A 326 -23.96 2.96 14.27
C ILE A 326 -23.35 1.89 15.17
N TYR A 327 -22.79 0.84 14.56
CA TYR A 327 -21.90 -0.10 15.24
C TYR A 327 -20.46 0.29 14.93
N GLY A 328 -19.66 0.60 15.97
CA GLY A 328 -18.28 1.06 15.79
C GLY A 328 -18.20 2.56 15.51
N THR A 329 -17.53 2.93 14.43
CA THR A 329 -17.23 4.32 14.07
C THR A 329 -17.27 4.52 12.55
N MET A 330 -17.30 5.77 12.12
CA MET A 330 -17.19 6.13 10.70
C MET A 330 -16.64 7.55 10.56
N GLU A 331 -15.66 7.73 9.68
CA GLU A 331 -14.82 8.92 9.60
C GLU A 331 -15.45 10.14 8.90
N HIS A 332 -16.70 10.04 8.44
CA HIS A 332 -17.48 11.03 7.71
C HIS A 332 -16.88 12.45 7.70
N GLN A 333 -16.48 12.94 6.52
CA GLN A 333 -15.79 14.22 6.32
C GLN A 333 -16.38 15.39 7.12
N THR A 334 -15.58 16.03 7.99
CA THR A 334 -15.95 17.10 8.94
C THR A 334 -16.95 16.71 10.05
N CYS A 335 -17.32 15.43 10.16
CA CYS A 335 -18.48 14.98 10.93
C CYS A 335 -18.37 13.51 11.40
N SER A 336 -17.23 13.10 11.95
CA SER A 336 -16.99 11.72 12.41
C SER A 336 -18.06 11.19 13.36
N PHE A 337 -18.55 9.99 13.09
CA PHE A 337 -19.60 9.31 13.83
C PHE A 337 -19.01 8.25 14.77
N HIS A 338 -19.58 8.17 15.97
CA HIS A 338 -19.12 7.29 17.04
C HIS A 338 -20.28 6.55 17.67
N ASP A 339 -20.15 5.23 17.87
CA ASP A 339 -21.02 4.47 18.76
C ASP A 339 -20.70 4.78 20.23
N PRO A 340 -21.59 5.48 20.96
CA PRO A 340 -21.35 5.85 22.35
C PRO A 340 -21.29 4.65 23.31
N PHE A 341 -21.71 3.46 22.90
CA PHE A 341 -21.78 2.25 23.72
C PHE A 341 -20.85 1.14 23.23
N SER A 342 -19.96 1.47 22.30
CA SER A 342 -18.90 0.60 21.84
C SER A 342 -18.07 0.04 23.01
N SER A 343 -17.63 -1.21 22.88
CA SER A 343 -16.68 -1.80 23.83
C SER A 343 -15.24 -1.33 23.63
N TYR A 344 -14.97 -0.62 22.54
CA TYR A 344 -13.65 -0.03 22.26
C TYR A 344 -13.39 1.21 23.12
N ASP A 345 -12.12 1.54 23.30
CA ASP A 345 -11.71 2.74 24.04
C ASP A 345 -12.16 4.00 23.27
N PRO A 346 -12.98 4.88 23.87
CA PRO A 346 -13.43 6.11 23.21
C PRO A 346 -12.28 7.07 22.86
N VAL A 347 -11.13 6.99 23.53
CA VAL A 347 -9.94 7.76 23.15
C VAL A 347 -9.40 7.26 21.81
N TYR A 348 -9.22 5.95 21.67
CA TYR A 348 -8.77 5.31 20.42
C TYR A 348 -9.71 5.68 19.27
N LEU A 349 -11.02 5.53 19.47
CA LEU A 349 -12.02 5.87 18.46
C LEU A 349 -11.93 7.35 18.07
N LEU A 350 -11.84 8.27 19.03
CA LEU A 350 -11.70 9.70 18.72
C LEU A 350 -10.46 9.98 17.84
N ILE A 351 -9.29 9.46 18.21
CA ILE A 351 -8.04 9.81 17.52
C ILE A 351 -7.92 9.15 16.15
N HIS A 352 -8.48 7.95 15.97
CA HIS A 352 -8.51 7.23 14.70
C HIS A 352 -9.44 7.96 13.70
N GLU A 353 -10.71 8.15 14.08
CA GLU A 353 -11.72 8.75 13.18
C GLU A 353 -11.37 10.18 12.76
N ASN A 354 -10.73 10.95 13.63
CA ASN A 354 -10.32 12.31 13.28
C ASN A 354 -9.00 12.35 12.50
N ALA A 355 -8.18 11.30 12.50
CA ALA A 355 -7.01 11.21 11.62
C ALA A 355 -7.44 11.09 10.14
N HIS A 356 -8.56 10.40 9.90
CA HIS A 356 -9.10 10.21 8.57
C HIS A 356 -9.48 11.48 7.83
N GLN A 357 -9.62 12.60 8.56
CA GLN A 357 -9.79 13.92 7.96
C GLN A 357 -8.65 14.24 6.96
N TRP A 358 -7.44 13.76 7.23
CA TRP A 358 -6.33 13.78 6.26
C TRP A 358 -6.32 12.54 5.34
N TRP A 359 -6.63 11.36 5.90
CA TRP A 359 -6.45 10.04 5.27
C TRP A 359 -7.79 9.34 5.02
N GLY A 360 -8.27 9.29 3.79
CA GLY A 360 -9.62 8.79 3.49
C GLY A 360 -10.60 9.90 3.15
N ASP A 361 -10.54 11.04 3.86
CA ASP A 361 -11.35 12.21 3.54
C ASP A 361 -10.67 13.11 2.51
N MET A 362 -9.63 13.84 2.93
CA MET A 362 -8.92 14.76 2.03
C MET A 362 -8.28 14.00 0.87
N ILE A 363 -7.50 12.96 1.14
CA ILE A 363 -6.94 12.08 0.10
C ILE A 363 -7.52 10.70 0.33
N THR A 364 -8.44 10.28 -0.53
CA THR A 364 -9.12 8.98 -0.40
C THR A 364 -8.45 7.92 -1.26
N CYS A 365 -8.66 6.63 -0.95
CA CYS A 365 -8.25 5.56 -1.83
C CYS A 365 -9.05 5.61 -3.15
N LYS A 366 -8.39 5.39 -4.29
CA LYS A 366 -9.04 5.42 -5.61
C LYS A 366 -10.09 4.33 -5.76
N THR A 367 -9.80 3.16 -5.20
CA THR A 367 -10.76 2.05 -5.04
C THR A 367 -10.45 1.37 -3.71
N PHE A 368 -11.42 0.63 -3.15
CA PHE A 368 -11.23 -0.11 -1.90
C PHE A 368 -10.19 -1.24 -1.98
N HIS A 369 -9.65 -1.54 -3.17
CA HIS A 369 -8.42 -2.33 -3.30
C HIS A 369 -7.24 -1.70 -2.54
N HIS A 370 -7.23 -0.36 -2.44
CA HIS A 370 -6.18 0.44 -1.81
C HIS A 370 -6.60 1.00 -0.44
N ILE A 371 -7.60 0.41 0.22
CA ILE A 371 -8.17 0.91 1.48
C ILE A 371 -7.11 1.13 2.59
N TRP A 372 -5.99 0.40 2.55
CA TRP A 372 -4.86 0.62 3.46
C TRP A 372 -4.30 2.05 3.44
N LEU A 373 -4.48 2.79 2.34
CA LEU A 373 -4.11 4.22 2.29
C LEU A 373 -4.95 5.06 3.26
N ASN A 374 -6.19 4.67 3.48
CA ASN A 374 -7.07 5.28 4.48
C ASN A 374 -6.72 4.68 5.85
N GLU A 375 -6.88 3.36 5.99
CA GLU A 375 -6.86 2.67 7.29
C GLU A 375 -5.47 2.51 7.89
N GLY A 376 -4.47 2.19 7.06
CA GLY A 376 -3.09 2.08 7.52
C GLY A 376 -2.54 3.43 7.98
N PHE A 377 -2.89 4.53 7.30
CA PHE A 377 -2.53 5.88 7.75
C PHE A 377 -3.36 6.35 8.95
N GLY A 378 -4.65 6.00 9.02
CA GLY A 378 -5.51 6.21 10.19
C GLY A 378 -4.91 5.56 11.44
N THR A 379 -4.63 4.26 11.38
CA THR A 379 -3.99 3.50 12.46
C THR A 379 -2.57 3.98 12.78
N TYR A 380 -1.77 4.37 11.78
CA TYR A 380 -0.46 4.97 12.02
C TYR A 380 -0.55 6.28 12.82
N SER A 381 -1.59 7.08 12.55
CA SER A 381 -1.80 8.38 13.19
C SER A 381 -2.07 8.25 14.69
N GLU A 382 -2.62 7.14 15.15
CA GLU A 382 -2.74 6.83 16.58
C GLU A 382 -1.36 6.86 17.27
N SER A 383 -0.36 6.24 16.65
CA SER A 383 1.02 6.24 17.17
C SER A 383 1.60 7.66 17.21
N ILE A 384 1.29 8.49 16.20
CA ILE A 384 1.68 9.91 16.15
C ILE A 384 1.01 10.70 17.28
N PHE A 385 -0.26 10.43 17.57
CA PHE A 385 -0.93 11.01 18.72
C PHE A 385 -0.23 10.63 20.03
N TYR A 386 0.11 9.36 20.24
CA TYR A 386 0.86 8.92 21.42
C TYR A 386 2.24 9.58 21.52
N GLU A 387 2.95 9.77 20.40
CA GLU A 387 4.23 10.49 20.37
C GLU A 387 4.09 11.93 20.88
N GLY A 388 3.12 12.67 20.32
CA GLY A 388 2.89 14.08 20.64
C GLY A 388 2.29 14.30 22.03
N ALA A 389 1.32 13.47 22.43
CA ALA A 389 0.59 13.63 23.68
C ALA A 389 1.46 13.33 24.91
N TYR A 390 2.38 12.36 24.80
CA TYR A 390 3.29 11.99 25.90
C TYR A 390 4.67 12.66 25.79
N GLY A 391 4.99 13.30 24.65
CA GLY A 391 6.25 14.00 24.43
C GLY A 391 7.47 13.07 24.38
N THR A 392 7.27 11.79 24.05
CA THR A 392 8.33 10.77 24.01
C THR A 392 8.10 9.78 22.89
N SER A 393 9.18 9.42 22.18
CA SER A 393 9.14 8.37 21.17
C SER A 393 8.88 6.98 21.77
N GLN A 394 9.04 6.78 23.08
CA GLN A 394 8.75 5.48 23.69
C GLN A 394 7.26 5.13 23.61
N ALA A 395 6.37 6.12 23.76
CA ALA A 395 4.92 5.90 23.65
C ALA A 395 4.54 5.49 22.22
N TYR A 396 5.15 6.14 21.22
CA TYR A 396 5.05 5.78 19.81
C TYR A 396 5.46 4.32 19.56
N PHE A 397 6.67 3.93 19.98
CA PHE A 397 7.15 2.56 19.73
C PHE A 397 6.33 1.51 20.49
N ASN A 398 5.89 1.79 21.72
CA ASN A 398 5.02 0.87 22.46
C ASN A 398 3.71 0.61 21.71
N HIS A 399 3.11 1.66 21.14
CA HIS A 399 1.90 1.53 20.34
C HIS A 399 2.16 0.74 19.05
N MET A 400 3.21 1.09 18.30
CA MET A 400 3.59 0.34 17.09
C MET A 400 3.84 -1.15 17.39
N GLN A 401 4.48 -1.48 18.50
CA GLN A 401 4.67 -2.89 18.90
C GLN A 401 3.35 -3.61 19.18
N ALA A 402 2.34 -2.93 19.74
CA ALA A 402 1.02 -3.52 19.97
C ALA A 402 0.29 -3.88 18.66
N LEU A 403 0.63 -3.20 17.55
CA LEU A 403 0.10 -3.44 16.22
C LEU A 403 0.87 -4.51 15.43
N LYS A 404 1.93 -5.11 16.00
CA LYS A 404 2.82 -6.03 15.26
C LYS A 404 2.07 -7.26 14.75
N TYR A 405 2.07 -7.44 13.43
CA TYR A 405 1.44 -8.57 12.75
C TYR A 405 2.45 -9.32 11.87
N LEU A 406 2.81 -10.54 12.29
CA LEU A 406 3.74 -11.43 11.58
C LEU A 406 3.02 -12.54 10.79
N GLY A 407 1.70 -12.44 10.64
CA GLY A 407 0.93 -13.41 9.86
C GLY A 407 1.05 -13.17 8.35
N GLY A 408 0.48 -14.09 7.57
CA GLY A 408 0.44 -13.99 6.12
C GLY A 408 -0.72 -13.14 5.59
N GLY A 409 -0.70 -12.84 4.29
CA GLY A 409 -1.67 -12.02 3.57
C GLY A 409 -1.08 -10.75 2.96
N THR A 410 -1.69 -10.32 1.86
CA THR A 410 -1.39 -9.06 1.18
C THR A 410 -2.21 -7.92 1.78
N ILE A 411 -1.66 -6.71 1.78
CA ILE A 411 -2.39 -5.51 2.20
C ILE A 411 -3.31 -5.03 1.07
N TYR A 412 -2.87 -5.19 -0.18
CA TYR A 412 -3.74 -4.97 -1.33
C TYR A 412 -4.92 -5.96 -1.29
N VAL A 413 -6.13 -5.42 -1.34
CA VAL A 413 -7.36 -6.20 -1.23
C VAL A 413 -7.71 -6.73 -2.62
N GLU A 414 -7.57 -8.04 -2.85
CA GLU A 414 -7.82 -8.62 -4.19
C GLU A 414 -9.29 -8.57 -4.63
N ASP A 415 -10.22 -8.77 -3.69
CA ASP A 415 -11.67 -8.69 -3.92
C ASP A 415 -12.30 -7.71 -2.94
N PRO A 416 -12.58 -6.45 -3.36
CA PRO A 416 -13.19 -5.45 -2.50
C PRO A 416 -14.69 -5.70 -2.30
N ALA A 417 -15.28 -6.78 -2.83
CA ALA A 417 -16.67 -7.12 -2.51
C ALA A 417 -16.80 -8.01 -1.28
N THR A 418 -15.78 -8.05 -0.42
CA THR A 418 -15.72 -8.96 0.73
C THR A 418 -15.23 -8.25 1.98
N GLN A 419 -15.35 -8.94 3.11
CA GLN A 419 -14.91 -8.45 4.41
C GLN A 419 -13.39 -8.20 4.47
N THR A 420 -12.62 -8.66 3.49
CA THR A 420 -11.17 -8.41 3.40
C THR A 420 -10.82 -6.93 3.24
N ILE A 421 -11.76 -6.05 2.88
CA ILE A 421 -11.51 -4.60 2.88
C ILE A 421 -11.06 -4.15 4.27
N PHE A 422 -11.78 -4.55 5.31
CA PHE A 422 -11.56 -4.12 6.68
C PHE A 422 -10.91 -5.21 7.53
N ASP A 423 -9.87 -5.86 7.00
CA ASP A 423 -9.09 -6.82 7.76
C ASP A 423 -8.19 -6.08 8.77
N GLY A 424 -8.52 -6.21 10.06
CA GLY A 424 -7.80 -5.53 11.14
C GLY A 424 -6.30 -5.86 11.21
N SER A 425 -5.88 -7.02 10.71
CA SER A 425 -4.47 -7.40 10.69
C SER A 425 -3.76 -6.86 9.45
N LEU A 426 -4.42 -6.84 8.29
CA LEU A 426 -3.81 -6.45 7.02
C LEU A 426 -4.00 -4.97 6.70
N SER A 427 -5.24 -4.50 6.56
CA SER A 427 -5.56 -3.13 6.14
C SER A 427 -5.19 -2.09 7.19
N TYR A 428 -5.28 -2.45 8.47
CA TYR A 428 -5.01 -1.56 9.62
C TYR A 428 -3.61 -1.79 10.19
N ASN A 429 -3.39 -2.89 10.89
CA ASN A 429 -2.16 -3.14 11.65
C ASN A 429 -0.91 -3.23 10.75
N LYS A 430 -0.92 -4.12 9.75
CA LYS A 430 0.19 -4.25 8.80
C LYS A 430 0.30 -2.98 7.95
N GLY A 431 -0.82 -2.37 7.53
CA GLY A 431 -0.86 -1.05 6.88
C GLY A 431 -0.09 0.03 7.64
N ALA A 432 -0.36 0.20 8.94
CA ALA A 432 0.34 1.15 9.81
C ALA A 432 1.82 0.80 9.97
N TRP A 433 2.15 -0.48 10.05
CA TRP A 433 3.54 -0.95 10.06
C TRP A 433 4.30 -0.60 8.78
N VAL A 434 3.65 -0.60 7.62
CA VAL A 434 4.29 -0.15 6.37
C VAL A 434 4.59 1.36 6.41
N VAL A 435 3.66 2.18 6.91
CA VAL A 435 3.92 3.62 7.09
C VAL A 435 5.06 3.87 8.10
N HIS A 436 5.10 3.09 9.18
CA HIS A 436 6.18 3.11 10.16
C HIS A 436 7.55 2.71 9.57
N MET A 437 7.59 1.61 8.82
CA MET A 437 8.80 1.16 8.11
C MET A 437 9.26 2.21 7.08
N LEU A 438 8.33 2.89 6.41
CA LEU A 438 8.66 3.97 5.49
C LEU A 438 9.31 5.15 6.22
N ARG A 439 8.79 5.57 7.39
CA ARG A 439 9.47 6.55 8.26
C ARG A 439 10.85 6.06 8.70
N GLY A 440 10.98 4.77 9.03
CA GLY A 440 12.26 4.13 9.36
C GLY A 440 13.27 4.17 8.20
N ALA A 441 12.82 3.92 6.97
CA ALA A 441 13.68 3.89 5.80
C ALA A 441 14.12 5.29 5.35
N LEU A 442 13.23 6.29 5.44
CA LEU A 442 13.51 7.66 5.01
C LEU A 442 14.18 8.53 6.09
N GLY A 443 13.95 8.20 7.36
CA GLY A 443 14.24 9.07 8.50
C GLY A 443 13.19 10.18 8.67
N ASP A 444 13.03 10.64 9.92
CA ASP A 444 11.94 11.53 10.33
C ASP A 444 11.80 12.81 9.49
N SER A 445 12.90 13.53 9.28
CA SER A 445 12.86 14.81 8.55
C SER A 445 12.39 14.64 7.10
N THR A 446 12.89 13.62 6.41
CA THR A 446 12.48 13.32 5.04
C THR A 446 11.05 12.80 5.00
N PHE A 447 10.69 11.88 5.91
CA PHE A 447 9.34 11.33 5.98
C PHE A 447 8.29 12.42 6.18
N PHE A 448 8.38 13.22 7.24
CA PHE A 448 7.36 14.25 7.51
C PHE A 448 7.33 15.36 6.45
N ARG A 449 8.48 15.67 5.81
CA ARG A 449 8.49 16.56 4.63
C ARG A 449 7.68 15.95 3.48
N VAL A 450 7.96 14.69 3.11
CA VAL A 450 7.26 14.00 2.02
C VAL A 450 5.76 13.87 2.31
N ILE A 451 5.37 13.57 3.55
CA ILE A 451 3.96 13.49 3.94
C ILE A 451 3.28 14.87 3.81
N LYS A 452 3.91 15.95 4.24
CA LYS A 452 3.37 17.32 4.06
C LYS A 452 3.33 17.76 2.59
N ASP A 453 4.33 17.37 1.81
CA ASP A 453 4.32 17.60 0.36
C ASP A 453 3.17 16.82 -0.30
N TRP A 454 2.89 15.60 0.16
CA TRP A 454 1.79 14.78 -0.34
C TRP A 454 0.43 15.42 -0.04
N THR A 455 0.20 15.85 1.21
CA THR A 455 -1.05 16.52 1.63
C THR A 455 -1.27 17.89 1.00
N SER A 456 -0.23 18.48 0.40
CA SER A 456 -0.29 19.74 -0.35
C SER A 456 -0.16 19.58 -1.87
N SER A 457 -0.10 18.34 -2.37
CA SER A 457 0.07 18.03 -3.78
C SER A 457 -1.23 18.11 -4.59
N SER A 458 -1.17 17.72 -5.88
CA SER A 458 -2.35 17.53 -6.73
C SER A 458 -3.31 16.44 -6.24
N PHE A 459 -2.88 15.57 -5.33
CA PHE A 459 -3.76 14.56 -4.71
C PHE A 459 -4.60 15.13 -3.57
N ARG A 460 -4.29 16.35 -3.10
CA ARG A 460 -5.10 17.05 -2.09
C ARG A 460 -6.53 17.21 -2.60
N TYR A 461 -7.49 16.68 -1.83
CA TYR A 461 -8.91 16.59 -2.18
C TYR A 461 -9.26 15.61 -3.31
N GLY A 462 -8.31 14.83 -3.81
CA GLY A 462 -8.51 13.80 -4.82
C GLY A 462 -8.56 12.39 -4.24
N SER A 463 -8.33 11.42 -5.11
CA SER A 463 -8.19 10.00 -4.79
C SER A 463 -6.86 9.45 -5.33
N ALA A 464 -6.30 8.44 -4.65
CA ALA A 464 -4.97 7.92 -4.96
C ALA A 464 -4.88 6.38 -4.92
N THR A 465 -4.01 5.83 -5.73
CA THR A 465 -3.58 4.43 -5.67
C THR A 465 -2.29 4.27 -4.86
N THR A 466 -1.94 3.04 -4.51
CA THR A 466 -0.62 2.72 -3.93
C THR A 466 0.51 3.18 -4.86
N GLN A 467 0.35 3.02 -6.18
CA GLN A 467 1.34 3.41 -7.19
C GLN A 467 1.56 4.92 -7.23
N ASP A 468 0.50 5.71 -7.03
CA ASP A 468 0.60 7.16 -6.97
C ASP A 468 1.47 7.59 -5.78
N LEU A 469 1.23 7.02 -4.60
CA LEU A 469 2.05 7.28 -3.42
C LEU A 469 3.50 6.80 -3.63
N ALA A 470 3.69 5.61 -4.20
CA ALA A 470 5.02 5.06 -4.45
C ALA A 470 5.84 5.94 -5.40
N SER A 471 5.21 6.41 -6.48
CA SER A 471 5.83 7.32 -7.46
C SER A 471 6.15 8.67 -6.81
N PHE A 472 5.20 9.23 -6.05
CA PHE A 472 5.39 10.49 -5.36
C PHE A 472 6.53 10.45 -4.36
N VAL A 473 6.60 9.40 -3.53
CA VAL A 473 7.71 9.22 -2.59
C VAL A 473 9.02 9.12 -3.36
N SER A 474 9.08 8.28 -4.42
CA SER A 474 10.29 8.08 -5.23
C SER A 474 10.83 9.40 -5.82
N ASP A 475 9.94 10.23 -6.37
CA ASP A 475 10.30 11.53 -6.93
C ASP A 475 10.89 12.49 -5.88
N ARG A 476 10.34 12.49 -4.64
CA ARG A 476 10.73 13.45 -3.59
C ARG A 476 12.00 13.04 -2.87
N VAL A 477 12.33 11.76 -2.89
CA VAL A 477 13.56 11.22 -2.27
C VAL A 477 14.68 11.03 -3.28
N GLY A 478 14.39 11.11 -4.59
CA GLY A 478 15.38 11.00 -5.67
C GLY A 478 15.86 9.59 -5.93
N SER A 479 15.14 8.57 -5.46
CA SER A 479 15.46 7.15 -5.65
C SER A 479 14.20 6.32 -5.81
N ASN A 480 14.27 5.23 -6.58
CA ASN A 480 13.13 4.34 -6.81
C ASN A 480 12.76 3.58 -5.52
N MET A 481 11.54 3.78 -5.04
CA MET A 481 10.97 3.13 -3.85
C MET A 481 9.99 2.00 -4.18
N ASN A 482 9.81 1.61 -5.44
CA ASN A 482 8.86 0.58 -5.84
C ASN A 482 9.15 -0.78 -5.18
N TRP A 483 10.43 -1.10 -4.93
CA TRP A 483 10.80 -2.33 -4.21
C TRP A 483 10.09 -2.41 -2.85
N PHE A 484 9.97 -1.28 -2.13
CA PHE A 484 9.36 -1.21 -0.81
C PHE A 484 7.86 -1.50 -0.90
N PHE A 485 7.14 -0.77 -1.76
CA PHE A 485 5.70 -0.95 -1.91
C PHE A 485 5.34 -2.32 -2.50
N ASN A 486 6.12 -2.82 -3.45
CA ASN A 486 5.93 -4.16 -4.00
C ASN A 486 6.08 -5.24 -2.94
N GLN A 487 7.10 -5.18 -2.09
CA GLN A 487 7.31 -6.17 -1.03
C GLN A 487 6.26 -6.07 0.07
N TRP A 488 5.94 -4.86 0.51
CA TRP A 488 5.18 -4.68 1.75
C TRP A 488 3.67 -4.50 1.56
N ILE A 489 3.21 -4.06 0.38
CA ILE A 489 1.78 -3.93 0.07
C ILE A 489 1.26 -5.14 -0.72
N TYR A 490 1.98 -5.51 -1.78
CA TYR A 490 1.59 -6.57 -2.71
C TYR A 490 2.18 -7.94 -2.37
N GLY A 491 3.31 -7.96 -1.64
CA GLY A 491 3.95 -9.16 -1.16
C GLY A 491 3.38 -9.67 0.15
N ASP A 492 3.81 -10.89 0.51
CA ASP A 492 3.44 -11.58 1.73
C ASP A 492 4.68 -11.88 2.59
N GLY A 493 4.48 -11.97 3.90
CA GLY A 493 5.49 -12.32 4.89
C GLY A 493 6.33 -11.14 5.37
N HIS A 494 7.48 -11.49 5.95
CA HIS A 494 8.47 -10.60 6.52
C HIS A 494 9.85 -11.30 6.49
N PRO A 495 10.97 -10.57 6.64
CA PRO A 495 12.26 -11.20 6.81
C PRO A 495 12.38 -11.85 8.19
N ASP A 496 13.06 -12.99 8.21
CA ASP A 496 13.54 -13.65 9.41
C ASP A 496 15.06 -13.53 9.41
N TYR A 497 15.59 -12.67 10.28
CA TYR A 497 17.03 -12.41 10.32
C TYR A 497 17.76 -13.34 11.27
N GLU A 498 18.88 -13.90 10.81
CA GLU A 498 19.99 -14.27 11.69
C GLU A 498 21.09 -13.24 11.54
N TYR A 499 21.64 -12.77 12.66
CA TYR A 499 22.79 -11.88 12.61
C TYR A 499 23.89 -12.36 13.53
N SER A 500 25.12 -12.14 13.10
CA SER A 500 26.29 -12.43 13.91
C SER A 500 27.30 -11.30 13.77
N TRP A 501 28.04 -11.02 14.83
CA TRP A 501 29.08 -9.99 14.76
C TRP A 501 30.27 -10.32 15.66
N GLN A 502 31.43 -9.80 15.30
CA GLN A 502 32.61 -9.75 16.15
C GLN A 502 33.35 -8.42 15.98
N CYS A 503 34.17 -8.06 16.96
CA CYS A 503 35.03 -6.89 16.91
C CYS A 503 36.46 -7.31 17.23
N ARG A 504 37.39 -7.02 16.31
CA ARG A 504 38.81 -7.36 16.44
C ARG A 504 39.66 -6.09 16.42
N ARG A 505 40.87 -6.16 16.96
CA ARG A 505 41.84 -5.06 16.81
C ARG A 505 42.33 -5.07 15.37
N ASP A 506 42.38 -3.90 14.74
CA ASP A 506 43.00 -3.73 13.44
C ASP A 506 44.52 -3.66 13.60
N THR A 507 45.23 -4.59 12.97
CA THR A 507 46.69 -4.73 13.09
C THR A 507 47.45 -3.76 12.19
N ILE A 508 46.78 -3.07 11.26
CA ILE A 508 47.38 -2.11 10.33
C ILE A 508 47.27 -0.69 10.90
N ASP A 509 46.05 -0.28 11.27
CA ASP A 509 45.77 1.11 11.67
C ASP A 509 45.70 1.34 13.19
N GLY A 510 45.83 0.27 13.99
CA GLY A 510 45.79 0.34 15.46
C GLY A 510 44.40 0.59 16.08
N GLY A 511 43.35 0.66 15.25
CA GLY A 511 41.94 0.77 15.65
C GLY A 511 41.28 -0.59 15.90
N PHE A 512 39.97 -0.64 15.67
CA PHE A 512 39.15 -1.85 15.75
C PHE A 512 38.37 -2.05 14.45
N LYS A 513 38.03 -3.31 14.14
CA LYS A 513 37.25 -3.70 12.97
C LYS A 513 36.02 -4.46 13.44
N LEU A 514 34.84 -3.90 13.19
CA LEU A 514 33.56 -4.58 13.36
C LEU A 514 33.28 -5.40 12.11
N GLU A 515 32.99 -6.68 12.31
CA GLU A 515 32.58 -7.61 11.27
C GLU A 515 31.16 -8.06 11.61
N LEU A 516 30.21 -7.80 10.71
CA LEU A 516 28.78 -8.08 10.88
C LEU A 516 28.29 -8.89 9.69
N ALA A 517 27.66 -10.02 9.95
CA ALA A 517 26.91 -10.78 8.96
C ALA A 517 25.41 -10.69 9.26
N ILE A 518 24.62 -10.49 8.22
CA ILE A 518 23.16 -10.48 8.23
C ILE A 518 22.69 -11.51 7.22
N GLU A 519 21.92 -12.48 7.70
CA GLU A 519 21.31 -13.56 6.93
C GLU A 519 19.79 -13.43 6.99
N GLN A 520 19.12 -13.60 5.85
CA GLN A 520 17.69 -13.83 5.77
C GLN A 520 17.44 -15.33 5.65
N ILE A 521 16.58 -15.89 6.50
CA ILE A 521 16.38 -17.34 6.63
C ILE A 521 14.93 -17.78 6.43
N GLN A 522 14.03 -16.86 6.05
CA GLN A 522 12.62 -17.19 5.85
C GLN A 522 12.42 -18.25 4.75
N GLU A 523 11.52 -19.21 5.01
CA GLU A 523 11.24 -20.33 4.09
C GLU A 523 10.42 -19.92 2.85
N SER A 524 9.88 -18.70 2.83
CA SER A 524 9.03 -18.21 1.74
C SER A 524 9.75 -18.12 0.39
N GLY A 525 11.09 -18.12 0.38
CA GLY A 525 11.91 -17.91 -0.82
C GLY A 525 11.83 -16.48 -1.37
N VAL A 526 11.21 -15.55 -0.62
CA VAL A 526 11.14 -14.12 -0.97
C VAL A 526 12.21 -13.37 -0.21
N LEU A 527 13.06 -12.66 -0.95
CA LEU A 527 14.07 -11.78 -0.40
C LEU A 527 13.45 -10.41 -0.07
N PHE A 528 13.66 -9.91 1.13
CA PHE A 528 13.27 -8.56 1.54
C PHE A 528 14.44 -7.59 1.40
N THR A 529 14.14 -6.31 1.18
CA THR A 529 15.14 -5.25 1.18
C THR A 529 14.81 -4.28 2.29
N MET A 530 15.75 -4.00 3.22
CA MET A 530 15.53 -3.02 4.28
C MET A 530 16.85 -2.38 4.78
N PRO A 531 16.85 -1.07 5.08
CA PRO A 531 17.88 -0.46 5.91
C PRO A 531 17.74 -0.93 7.36
N VAL A 532 18.71 -1.73 7.83
CA VAL A 532 18.77 -2.22 9.21
C VAL A 532 19.53 -1.23 10.07
N ARG A 533 18.80 -0.52 10.94
CA ARG A 533 19.41 0.35 11.95
C ARG A 533 20.04 -0.51 13.05
N THR A 534 21.22 -0.14 13.51
CA THR A 534 21.94 -0.84 14.58
C THR A 534 22.54 0.16 15.55
N ARG A 535 22.59 -0.21 16.83
CA ARG A 535 23.30 0.55 17.86
C ARG A 535 24.52 -0.23 18.32
N LEU A 536 25.70 0.33 18.08
CA LEU A 536 26.97 -0.16 18.57
C LEU A 536 27.24 0.45 19.93
N ILE A 537 27.33 -0.37 20.96
CA ILE A 537 27.83 0.02 22.27
C ILE A 537 29.34 -0.15 22.22
N THR A 538 30.09 0.95 22.30
CA THR A 538 31.56 0.91 22.21
C THR A 538 32.21 1.37 23.51
N THR A 539 33.51 1.12 23.67
CA THR A 539 34.29 1.65 24.78
C THR A 539 34.34 3.19 24.83
N GLY A 540 34.13 3.85 23.69
CA GLY A 540 34.08 5.30 23.56
C GLY A 540 32.67 5.92 23.57
N GLY A 541 31.63 5.12 23.80
CA GLY A 541 30.22 5.54 23.79
C GLY A 541 29.38 4.85 22.70
N ASN A 542 28.07 5.13 22.69
CA ASN A 542 27.15 4.53 21.72
C ASN A 542 27.27 5.19 20.35
N ARG A 543 27.17 4.39 19.28
CA ARG A 543 27.12 4.85 17.88
C ARG A 543 25.97 4.17 17.16
N ASP A 544 25.13 4.95 16.50
CA ASP A 544 24.07 4.43 15.64
C ASP A 544 24.57 4.38 14.19
N THR A 545 24.36 3.25 13.52
CA THR A 545 24.72 3.04 12.11
C THR A 545 23.65 2.22 11.40
N THR A 546 23.57 2.33 10.08
CA THR A 546 22.59 1.60 9.26
C THR A 546 23.31 0.72 8.25
N PHE A 547 22.94 -0.56 8.21
CA PHE A 547 23.42 -1.55 7.26
C PHE A 547 22.29 -1.95 6.32
N PHE A 548 22.49 -1.88 5.01
CA PHE A 548 21.40 -2.06 4.04
C PHE A 548 21.26 -3.51 3.59
N ASN A 549 20.30 -4.26 4.15
CA ASN A 549 20.15 -5.65 3.77
C ASN A 549 19.26 -5.83 2.52
N ASN A 550 19.83 -6.32 1.43
CA ASN A 550 19.18 -6.57 0.14
C ASN A 550 19.65 -7.87 -0.53
N ALA A 551 20.27 -8.78 0.22
CA ALA A 551 20.59 -10.14 -0.23
C ALA A 551 20.40 -11.15 0.92
N TRP A 552 20.28 -12.42 0.56
CA TRP A 552 20.08 -13.53 1.50
C TRP A 552 21.19 -13.59 2.54
N SER A 553 22.44 -13.35 2.12
CA SER A 553 23.62 -13.29 2.96
C SER A 553 24.39 -12.02 2.63
N GLN A 554 24.65 -11.18 3.64
CA GLN A 554 25.50 -10.00 3.49
C GLN A 554 26.45 -9.81 4.66
N PHE A 555 27.68 -9.47 4.29
CA PHE A 555 28.77 -9.21 5.21
C PHE A 555 29.20 -7.74 5.14
N TYR A 556 29.46 -7.16 6.30
CA TYR A 556 29.94 -5.81 6.48
C TYR A 556 31.20 -5.79 7.32
N SER A 557 32.14 -4.94 6.93
CA SER A 557 33.35 -4.68 7.69
C SER A 557 33.56 -3.19 7.87
N VAL A 558 33.64 -2.73 9.12
CA VAL A 558 33.68 -1.30 9.46
C VAL A 558 34.82 -1.02 10.42
N SER A 559 35.73 -0.13 10.04
CA SER A 559 36.79 0.36 10.91
C SER A 559 36.23 1.35 11.93
N LEU A 560 36.61 1.18 13.20
CA LEU A 560 36.14 1.95 14.35
C LEU A 560 37.34 2.34 15.23
N PRO A 561 37.34 3.54 15.82
CA PRO A 561 38.38 3.94 16.77
C PRO A 561 38.29 3.24 18.13
N ASP A 562 37.16 2.59 18.42
CA ASP A 562 36.84 1.99 19.73
C ASP A 562 36.30 0.58 19.56
N SER A 563 36.54 -0.28 20.56
CA SER A 563 36.04 -1.65 20.56
C SER A 563 34.53 -1.69 20.77
N VAL A 564 33.82 -2.52 19.99
CA VAL A 564 32.39 -2.79 20.17
C VAL A 564 32.21 -3.86 21.25
N THR A 565 31.49 -3.53 22.32
CA THR A 565 31.18 -4.43 23.43
C THR A 565 29.81 -5.07 23.28
N ASN A 566 28.88 -4.41 22.58
CA ASN A 566 27.58 -4.96 22.23
C ASN A 566 27.05 -4.33 20.94
N LEU A 567 26.21 -5.07 20.21
CA LEU A 567 25.48 -4.59 19.04
C LEU A 567 24.00 -4.89 19.28
N GLN A 568 23.17 -3.85 19.20
CA GLN A 568 21.72 -3.99 19.20
C GLN A 568 21.21 -3.91 17.77
N PHE A 569 20.55 -4.98 17.31
CA PHE A 569 20.01 -5.10 15.96
C PHE A 569 18.59 -4.55 15.92
N ASP A 570 18.37 -3.52 15.10
CA ASP A 570 17.11 -2.78 15.03
C ASP A 570 16.50 -2.48 16.41
N PRO A 571 17.23 -1.73 17.28
CA PRO A 571 16.90 -1.60 18.71
C PRO A 571 15.56 -0.91 19.00
N GLN A 572 15.00 -0.22 18.01
CA GLN A 572 13.72 0.47 18.09
C GLN A 572 12.61 -0.28 17.34
N GLU A 573 12.91 -1.46 16.80
CA GLU A 573 11.98 -2.31 16.05
C GLU A 573 11.32 -1.56 14.86
N TRP A 574 12.14 -0.93 14.02
CA TRP A 574 11.67 -0.23 12.82
C TRP A 574 11.17 -1.17 11.73
N ILE A 575 11.62 -2.43 11.73
CA ILE A 575 11.31 -3.40 10.69
C ILE A 575 10.28 -4.39 11.23
N LEU A 576 9.25 -4.67 10.43
CA LEU A 576 8.37 -5.81 10.69
C LEU A 576 9.17 -7.10 10.39
N ARG A 577 9.75 -7.71 11.44
CA ARG A 577 10.68 -8.85 11.32
C ARG A 577 10.71 -9.75 12.55
N THR A 578 11.30 -10.94 12.37
CA THR A 578 11.98 -11.66 13.47
C THR A 578 13.50 -11.51 13.33
N ALA A 579 14.23 -11.57 14.44
CA ALA A 579 15.69 -11.55 14.43
C ALA A 579 16.25 -12.40 15.56
N SER A 580 17.30 -13.15 15.27
CA SER A 580 18.05 -13.91 16.28
C SER A 580 19.56 -13.69 16.11
N ARG A 581 20.27 -13.63 17.25
CA ARG A 581 21.74 -13.54 17.25
C ARG A 581 22.34 -14.93 17.26
N VAL A 582 23.23 -15.21 16.33
CA VAL A 582 24.01 -16.45 16.29
C VAL A 582 25.50 -16.17 16.55
N PRO A 583 26.29 -17.17 17.00
CA PRO A 583 27.75 -17.00 17.12
C PRO A 583 28.38 -16.58 15.80
N PHE A 584 29.34 -15.66 15.86
CA PHE A 584 30.09 -15.29 14.67
C PHE A 584 30.90 -16.48 14.17
N SER A 585 30.72 -16.82 12.91
CA SER A 585 31.33 -17.96 12.23
C SER A 585 31.91 -17.51 10.90
N MET A 586 32.56 -18.41 10.17
CA MET A 586 33.09 -18.11 8.84
C MET A 586 31.95 -17.78 7.86
N HIS A 587 32.16 -16.73 7.06
CA HIS A 587 31.26 -16.25 6.01
C HIS A 587 32.01 -16.08 4.69
N VAL A 588 31.28 -16.22 3.58
CA VAL A 588 31.78 -15.97 2.23
C VAL A 588 31.61 -14.48 1.92
N ALA A 589 32.70 -13.76 1.70
CA ALA A 589 32.68 -12.32 1.44
C ALA A 589 32.39 -12.00 -0.03
N THR A 590 32.85 -12.84 -0.96
CA THR A 590 32.52 -12.72 -2.39
C THR A 590 31.14 -13.33 -2.64
N THR A 591 30.10 -12.51 -2.76
CA THR A 591 28.70 -12.97 -2.90
C THR A 591 28.18 -12.97 -4.35
N ALA A 592 28.94 -12.40 -5.29
CA ALA A 592 28.62 -12.41 -6.70
C ALA A 592 29.91 -12.52 -7.53
N CYS A 593 29.77 -13.07 -8.73
CA CYS A 593 30.83 -13.02 -9.75
C CYS A 593 30.54 -11.88 -10.71
N VAL A 594 31.59 -11.27 -11.26
CA VAL A 594 31.45 -10.36 -12.41
C VAL A 594 31.08 -11.21 -13.64
N ASP A 595 30.21 -10.69 -14.50
CA ASP A 595 29.90 -11.32 -15.79
C ASP A 595 31.10 -11.20 -16.75
N GLY A 596 31.26 -12.15 -17.67
CA GLY A 596 32.37 -12.20 -18.62
C GLY A 596 31.94 -11.91 -20.06
N ALA A 597 32.92 -11.71 -20.95
CA ALA A 597 32.71 -11.53 -22.38
C ALA A 597 33.42 -12.64 -23.16
N LEU A 598 32.78 -13.14 -24.22
CA LEU A 598 33.29 -14.21 -25.07
C LEU A 598 34.66 -13.86 -25.65
N GLY A 599 35.67 -14.70 -25.44
CA GLY A 599 37.01 -14.48 -26.00
C GLY A 599 37.94 -13.57 -25.18
N GLU A 600 37.46 -12.96 -24.10
CA GLU A 600 38.24 -12.06 -23.24
C GLU A 600 38.84 -12.75 -22.01
N GLU A 601 39.95 -12.24 -21.47
CA GLU A 601 40.48 -12.75 -20.19
C GLU A 601 39.51 -12.45 -19.05
N TYR A 602 39.19 -13.49 -18.26
CA TYR A 602 38.34 -13.41 -17.09
C TYR A 602 39.14 -13.68 -15.83
N TYR A 603 38.89 -12.89 -14.77
CA TYR A 603 39.49 -13.06 -13.45
C TYR A 603 38.47 -12.78 -12.35
N GLN A 604 38.28 -13.74 -11.43
CA GLN A 604 37.46 -13.56 -10.22
C GLN A 604 38.14 -14.24 -9.04
N LYS A 605 38.43 -13.47 -7.98
CA LYS A 605 38.91 -14.03 -6.70
C LYS A 605 37.78 -14.17 -5.68
N PHE A 606 37.84 -15.21 -4.87
CA PHE A 606 36.88 -15.52 -3.81
C PHE A 606 37.52 -15.30 -2.44
N GLU A 607 36.84 -14.52 -1.61
CA GLU A 607 37.28 -14.16 -0.26
C GLU A 607 36.28 -14.67 0.78
N ALA A 608 36.82 -15.10 1.92
CA ALA A 608 36.07 -15.49 3.10
C ALA A 608 36.57 -14.67 4.28
N VAL A 609 35.74 -14.57 5.30
CA VAL A 609 35.97 -13.76 6.50
C VAL A 609 35.44 -14.49 7.72
N GLY A 610 36.01 -14.24 8.89
CA GLY A 610 35.66 -15.00 10.11
C GLY A 610 36.31 -16.38 10.18
N GLY A 611 36.10 -17.11 11.27
CA GLY A 611 36.84 -18.36 11.50
C GLY A 611 38.36 -18.14 11.63
N ASP A 612 39.13 -19.22 11.46
CA ASP A 612 40.59 -19.22 11.54
C ASP A 612 41.23 -19.30 10.14
N GLU A 613 42.06 -18.32 9.78
CA GLU A 613 42.83 -18.35 8.53
C GLU A 613 43.92 -19.44 8.56
N PRO A 614 44.38 -19.97 7.41
CA PRO A 614 43.97 -19.64 6.04
C PRO A 614 42.68 -20.36 5.61
N TYR A 615 42.01 -19.79 4.60
CA TYR A 615 40.83 -20.38 3.96
C TYR A 615 41.21 -21.27 2.79
N TYR A 616 40.48 -22.38 2.64
CA TYR A 616 40.67 -23.36 1.58
C TYR A 616 39.41 -23.50 0.74
N TRP A 617 39.50 -23.15 -0.54
CA TRP A 617 38.40 -23.21 -1.48
C TRP A 617 38.45 -24.46 -2.36
N THR A 618 37.29 -25.08 -2.57
CA THR A 618 37.12 -26.27 -3.42
C THR A 618 35.87 -26.14 -4.27
N PHE A 619 35.95 -26.57 -5.53
CA PHE A 619 34.78 -26.66 -6.41
C PHE A 619 33.85 -27.78 -5.91
N ASN A 620 32.56 -27.48 -5.75
CA ASN A 620 31.58 -28.39 -5.14
C ASN A 620 30.41 -28.78 -6.07
N GLY A 621 30.47 -28.41 -7.36
CA GLY A 621 29.52 -28.86 -8.38
C GLY A 621 28.96 -27.74 -9.26
N GLY A 622 28.19 -28.12 -10.28
CA GLY A 622 27.66 -27.24 -11.32
C GLY A 622 28.63 -27.08 -12.51
N ASP A 623 28.36 -26.08 -13.34
CA ASP A 623 29.08 -25.82 -14.59
C ASP A 623 29.80 -24.47 -14.50
N LEU A 624 31.09 -24.45 -14.86
CA LEU A 624 31.82 -23.21 -15.11
C LEU A 624 31.69 -22.86 -16.60
N PRO A 625 31.77 -21.57 -16.97
CA PRO A 625 31.84 -21.18 -18.37
C PRO A 625 32.98 -21.89 -19.10
N PHE A 626 32.70 -22.41 -20.31
CA PHE A 626 33.69 -23.13 -21.10
C PHE A 626 34.94 -22.28 -21.32
N GLY A 627 36.13 -22.78 -20.96
CA GLY A 627 37.40 -22.06 -21.09
C GLY A 627 37.84 -21.32 -19.82
N LEU A 628 37.00 -21.29 -18.78
CA LEU A 628 37.39 -20.85 -17.45
C LEU A 628 37.75 -22.05 -16.56
N ASN A 629 38.70 -21.85 -15.64
CA ASN A 629 39.16 -22.84 -14.68
C ASN A 629 39.12 -22.29 -13.26
N PHE A 630 38.65 -23.10 -12.32
CA PHE A 630 38.72 -22.78 -10.90
C PHE A 630 40.04 -23.29 -10.30
N VAL A 631 40.81 -22.38 -9.70
CA VAL A 631 42.04 -22.62 -8.95
C VAL A 631 41.70 -22.63 -7.45
N GLY A 632 41.54 -23.84 -6.90
CA GLY A 632 41.21 -24.04 -5.49
C GLY A 632 42.38 -23.84 -4.51
N GLY A 633 42.21 -24.30 -3.28
CA GLY A 633 43.17 -24.10 -2.20
C GLY A 633 43.10 -22.68 -1.62
N THR A 634 44.24 -22.09 -1.26
CA THR A 634 44.30 -20.74 -0.70
C THR A 634 44.24 -19.63 -1.76
N ALA A 635 44.33 -19.97 -3.05
CA ALA A 635 44.18 -19.02 -4.15
C ALA A 635 42.71 -18.62 -4.31
N GLY A 636 41.83 -19.61 -4.47
CA GLY A 636 40.39 -19.43 -4.56
C GLY A 636 40.01 -18.45 -5.67
N GLU A 637 40.33 -18.76 -6.92
CA GLU A 637 40.08 -17.87 -8.06
C GLU A 637 39.59 -18.60 -9.31
N ILE A 638 38.80 -17.93 -10.15
CA ILE A 638 38.46 -18.38 -11.51
C ILE A 638 39.24 -17.54 -12.49
N THR A 639 39.94 -18.21 -13.42
CA THR A 639 40.70 -17.55 -14.47
C THR A 639 40.53 -18.28 -15.81
N GLY A 640 40.73 -17.58 -16.92
CA GLY A 640 40.72 -18.17 -18.26
C GLY A 640 40.09 -17.27 -19.30
N VAL A 641 39.76 -17.84 -20.46
CA VAL A 641 39.11 -17.13 -21.57
C VAL A 641 37.83 -17.89 -21.92
N PRO A 642 36.64 -17.31 -21.73
CA PRO A 642 35.39 -18.01 -21.97
C PRO A 642 35.16 -18.17 -23.48
N SER A 643 34.61 -19.30 -23.87
CA SER A 643 34.48 -19.73 -25.27
C SER A 643 33.04 -20.03 -25.68
N TYR A 644 32.08 -19.72 -24.81
CA TYR A 644 30.67 -19.97 -25.06
C TYR A 644 29.77 -19.00 -24.28
N GLU A 645 28.79 -18.41 -24.98
CA GLU A 645 27.81 -17.50 -24.41
C GLU A 645 26.67 -18.27 -23.72
N ALA A 646 26.53 -18.09 -22.41
CA ALA A 646 25.42 -18.58 -21.60
C ALA A 646 25.54 -18.03 -20.17
N THR A 647 24.50 -18.26 -19.36
CA THR A 647 24.60 -18.15 -17.89
C THR A 647 24.89 -19.53 -17.30
N PHE A 648 25.97 -19.61 -16.54
CA PHE A 648 26.45 -20.83 -15.89
C PHE A 648 26.23 -20.74 -14.38
N PHE A 649 25.91 -21.86 -13.74
CA PHE A 649 25.67 -21.94 -12.30
C PHE A 649 26.60 -22.98 -11.66
N PHE A 650 27.31 -22.59 -10.60
CA PHE A 650 28.23 -23.48 -9.90
C PHE A 650 28.24 -23.20 -8.40
N THR A 651 28.75 -24.15 -7.62
CA THR A 651 28.86 -24.05 -6.17
C THR A 651 30.33 -24.20 -5.75
N LEU A 652 30.82 -23.27 -4.94
CA LEU A 652 32.12 -23.39 -4.27
C LEU A 652 31.90 -23.73 -2.79
N LYS A 653 32.86 -24.47 -2.24
CA LYS A 653 32.98 -24.73 -0.81
C LYS A 653 34.22 -24.03 -0.27
N VAL A 654 34.10 -23.31 0.83
CA VAL A 654 35.23 -22.79 1.61
C VAL A 654 35.30 -23.48 2.96
N GLN A 655 36.52 -23.75 3.42
CA GLN A 655 36.81 -24.21 4.78
C GLN A 655 37.84 -23.31 5.46
N ASP A 656 37.67 -23.06 6.76
CA ASP A 656 38.69 -22.42 7.58
C ASP A 656 39.68 -23.45 8.14
N SER A 657 40.71 -22.98 8.86
CA SER A 657 41.76 -23.82 9.45
C SER A 657 41.45 -24.29 10.87
N SER A 658 40.26 -23.99 11.40
CA SER A 658 39.87 -24.32 12.76
C SER A 658 39.70 -25.83 12.97
N ILE A 659 39.62 -26.29 14.23
CA ILE A 659 39.47 -27.71 14.58
C ILE A 659 38.26 -27.87 15.52
N PRO A 660 37.12 -28.44 15.05
CA PRO A 660 36.86 -28.90 13.68
C PRO A 660 36.68 -27.73 12.69
N PRO A 661 37.05 -27.91 11.41
CA PRO A 661 36.97 -26.83 10.42
C PRO A 661 35.53 -26.43 10.16
N GLN A 662 35.30 -25.13 10.06
CA GLN A 662 34.04 -24.58 9.61
C GLN A 662 33.98 -24.70 8.09
N GLU A 663 32.84 -25.17 7.57
CA GLU A 663 32.61 -25.25 6.12
C GLU A 663 31.44 -24.33 5.73
N ARG A 664 31.52 -23.74 4.52
CA ARG A 664 30.42 -23.03 3.88
C ARG A 664 30.35 -23.38 2.40
N LEU A 665 29.13 -23.54 1.91
CA LEU A 665 28.83 -23.69 0.48
C LEU A 665 28.18 -22.40 -0.01
N TYR A 666 28.58 -21.94 -1.19
CA TYR A 666 27.98 -20.79 -1.83
C TYR A 666 27.80 -21.06 -3.32
N SER A 667 26.61 -20.75 -3.83
CA SER A 667 26.27 -20.92 -5.25
C SER A 667 26.37 -19.58 -5.97
N TYR A 668 27.00 -19.61 -7.13
CA TYR A 668 27.29 -18.47 -7.98
C TYR A 668 26.69 -18.64 -9.36
N SER A 669 26.54 -17.53 -10.07
CA SER A 669 26.31 -17.50 -11.51
C SER A 669 27.32 -16.59 -12.20
N ILE A 670 27.72 -16.96 -13.41
CA ILE A 670 28.46 -16.09 -14.34
C ILE A 670 27.72 -16.10 -15.67
N THR A 671 27.38 -14.93 -16.19
CA THR A 671 26.88 -14.78 -17.56
C THR A 671 28.04 -14.41 -18.48
N ILE A 672 28.17 -15.12 -19.60
CA ILE A 672 29.09 -14.77 -20.70
C ILE A 672 28.27 -14.15 -21.83
N GLY A 673 28.53 -12.87 -22.10
CA GLY A 673 27.97 -12.14 -23.24
C GLY A 673 28.93 -12.10 -24.45
N PRO A 674 28.51 -11.51 -25.58
CA PRO A 674 29.38 -11.31 -26.74
C PRO A 674 30.60 -10.43 -26.40
N SER A 675 31.75 -10.63 -27.09
CA SER A 675 32.86 -9.66 -27.02
C SER A 675 32.40 -8.31 -27.55
N SER A 676 32.68 -7.26 -26.79
CA SER A 676 32.35 -5.89 -27.15
C SER A 676 33.57 -5.14 -27.67
N ASP A 677 34.29 -5.71 -28.64
CA ASP A 677 35.29 -4.95 -29.40
C ASP A 677 34.57 -3.96 -30.32
N ILE A 678 34.32 -2.76 -29.80
CA ILE A 678 33.80 -1.64 -30.57
C ILE A 678 35.02 -0.87 -31.11
N CYS A 679 35.18 -0.80 -32.44
CA CYS A 679 36.22 0.07 -32.99
C CYS A 679 36.03 1.51 -32.52
N GLY A 680 37.10 2.10 -32.01
CA GLY A 680 37.09 3.43 -31.43
C GLY A 680 36.85 3.47 -29.92
N ASP A 681 36.55 2.34 -29.28
CA ASP A 681 36.53 2.19 -27.82
C ASP A 681 37.95 1.83 -27.35
N ALA A 682 38.81 2.84 -27.32
CA ALA A 682 40.22 2.68 -27.00
C ALA A 682 40.46 2.40 -25.51
N ASP A 683 39.52 2.76 -24.64
CA ASP A 683 39.62 2.55 -23.19
C ASP A 683 38.82 1.36 -22.65
N GLY A 684 38.07 0.65 -23.51
CA GLY A 684 37.37 -0.60 -23.19
C GLY A 684 36.09 -0.38 -22.38
N SER A 685 35.50 0.82 -22.46
CA SER A 685 34.30 1.22 -21.71
C SER A 685 32.98 0.75 -22.34
N SER A 686 33.06 -0.02 -23.43
CA SER A 686 31.94 -0.43 -24.28
C SER A 686 31.21 0.73 -24.97
N ALA A 687 31.90 1.86 -25.16
CA ALA A 687 31.34 3.04 -25.84
C ALA A 687 32.43 3.90 -26.50
N VAL A 688 32.16 4.43 -27.70
CA VAL A 688 33.06 5.39 -28.38
C VAL A 688 32.75 6.81 -27.89
N THR A 689 33.62 7.37 -27.07
CA THR A 689 33.45 8.64 -26.38
C THR A 689 34.71 9.52 -26.44
N VAL A 690 34.63 10.70 -25.83
CA VAL A 690 35.79 11.61 -25.71
C VAL A 690 36.89 11.01 -24.84
N SER A 691 36.56 10.08 -23.94
CA SER A 691 37.53 9.38 -23.10
C SER A 691 38.53 8.59 -23.96
N ASP A 692 38.05 7.96 -25.03
CA ASP A 692 38.85 7.20 -25.99
C ASP A 692 39.85 8.07 -26.75
N VAL A 693 39.44 9.29 -27.12
CA VAL A 693 40.34 10.29 -27.74
C VAL A 693 41.48 10.63 -26.79
N VAL A 694 41.16 10.88 -25.52
CA VAL A 694 42.14 11.23 -24.49
C VAL A 694 43.08 10.06 -24.22
N PHE A 695 42.53 8.85 -24.19
CA PHE A 695 43.28 7.61 -24.02
C PHE A 695 44.30 7.42 -25.16
N LEU A 696 43.88 7.57 -26.42
CA LEU A 696 44.76 7.48 -27.59
C LEU A 696 45.87 8.54 -27.57
N ILE A 697 45.54 9.79 -27.22
CA ILE A 697 46.54 10.87 -27.12
C ILE A 697 47.58 10.53 -26.03
N ASN A 698 47.14 10.01 -24.88
CA ASN A 698 48.04 9.61 -23.80
C ASN A 698 48.89 8.40 -24.17
N TYR A 699 48.37 7.45 -24.95
CA TYR A 699 49.16 6.35 -25.49
C TYR A 699 50.22 6.85 -26.50
N ILE A 700 49.82 7.66 -27.48
CA ILE A 700 50.68 8.14 -28.58
C ILE A 700 51.81 9.04 -28.06
N PHE A 701 51.51 9.94 -27.11
CA PHE A 701 52.44 10.99 -26.67
C PHE A 701 52.92 10.83 -25.22
N GLY A 702 52.14 10.17 -24.36
CA GLY A 702 52.35 10.12 -22.91
C GLY A 702 52.87 8.78 -22.38
N GLY A 703 53.01 7.75 -23.22
CA GLY A 703 53.46 6.42 -22.81
C GLY A 703 52.43 5.65 -21.96
N GLY A 704 51.14 5.97 -22.11
CA GLY A 704 50.04 5.22 -21.49
C GLY A 704 49.95 3.76 -21.95
N PRO A 705 49.08 2.94 -21.33
CA PRO A 705 48.85 1.56 -21.75
C PRO A 705 48.35 1.49 -23.21
N ALA A 706 48.69 0.42 -23.92
CA ALA A 706 48.21 0.19 -25.28
C ALA A 706 46.68 -0.09 -25.27
N PRO A 707 45.93 0.36 -26.29
CA PRO A 707 44.52 0.02 -26.46
C PRO A 707 44.30 -1.50 -26.53
N ALA A 708 43.10 -1.95 -26.16
CA ALA A 708 42.73 -3.36 -26.25
C ALA A 708 42.67 -3.80 -27.73
N GLY A 709 43.64 -4.62 -28.14
CA GLY A 709 43.71 -5.12 -29.51
C GLY A 709 43.76 -4.00 -30.56
N SER A 710 42.90 -4.10 -31.56
CA SER A 710 42.76 -3.19 -32.70
C SER A 710 41.72 -2.08 -32.44
N SER A 711 41.12 -1.99 -31.24
CA SER A 711 40.08 -0.99 -30.92
C SER A 711 40.58 0.46 -31.02
N GLY A 712 41.89 0.66 -30.86
CA GLY A 712 42.56 1.95 -31.03
C GLY A 712 42.85 2.38 -32.47
N ASP A 713 42.46 1.59 -33.48
CA ASP A 713 42.60 1.87 -34.92
C ASP A 713 41.21 2.04 -35.60
N PRO A 714 40.42 3.04 -35.20
CA PRO A 714 39.08 3.30 -35.74
C PRO A 714 39.10 3.66 -37.24
N ASP A 715 40.23 4.10 -37.78
CA ASP A 715 40.37 4.39 -39.22
C ASP A 715 40.85 3.20 -40.06
N CYS A 716 41.13 2.06 -39.40
CA CYS A 716 41.53 0.80 -40.01
C CYS A 716 42.79 0.93 -40.89
N SER A 717 43.71 1.81 -40.52
CA SER A 717 44.98 2.02 -41.24
C SER A 717 46.02 0.93 -40.96
N GLY A 718 45.79 0.09 -39.96
CA GLY A 718 46.72 -0.92 -39.46
C GLY A 718 47.75 -0.35 -38.47
N SER A 719 47.55 0.87 -37.98
CA SER A 719 48.46 1.52 -37.04
C SER A 719 47.78 2.57 -36.19
N VAL A 720 47.94 2.50 -34.86
CA VAL A 720 47.43 3.52 -33.93
C VAL A 720 48.33 4.76 -33.97
N THR A 721 47.81 5.84 -34.55
CA THR A 721 48.50 7.11 -34.77
C THR A 721 47.63 8.31 -34.40
N VAL A 722 48.18 9.52 -34.58
CA VAL A 722 47.40 10.76 -34.40
C VAL A 722 46.18 10.81 -35.33
N SER A 723 46.23 10.10 -36.48
CA SER A 723 45.10 10.00 -37.41
C SER A 723 43.86 9.43 -36.73
N ASP A 724 44.02 8.42 -35.88
CA ASP A 724 42.95 7.74 -35.16
C ASP A 724 42.25 8.63 -34.13
N ALA A 725 43.03 9.38 -33.35
CA ALA A 725 42.49 10.36 -32.43
C ALA A 725 41.70 11.45 -33.17
N VAL A 726 42.21 11.89 -34.34
CA VAL A 726 41.52 12.85 -35.21
C VAL A 726 40.25 12.23 -35.81
N HIS A 727 40.28 10.95 -36.17
CA HIS A 727 39.12 10.22 -36.68
C HIS A 727 37.99 10.18 -35.65
N LEU A 728 38.30 9.83 -34.39
CA LEU A 728 37.33 9.82 -33.30
C LEU A 728 36.79 11.22 -32.98
N ILE A 729 37.63 12.25 -32.95
CA ILE A 729 37.17 13.64 -32.75
C ILE A 729 36.17 14.02 -33.83
N ASN A 730 36.44 13.69 -35.09
CA ASN A 730 35.54 13.99 -36.20
C ASN A 730 34.24 13.18 -36.12
N PHE A 731 34.31 11.91 -35.77
CA PHE A 731 33.13 11.06 -35.56
C PHE A 731 32.23 11.60 -34.43
N ILE A 732 32.82 11.85 -33.26
CA ILE A 732 32.10 12.27 -32.05
C ILE A 732 31.49 13.67 -32.20
N PHE A 733 32.26 14.63 -32.71
CA PHE A 733 31.86 16.05 -32.68
C PHE A 733 31.38 16.61 -34.01
N SER A 734 31.75 16.00 -35.13
CA SER A 734 31.55 16.58 -36.47
C SER A 734 30.74 15.69 -37.41
N GLY A 735 30.18 14.57 -36.93
CA GLY A 735 29.44 13.62 -37.76
C GLY A 735 30.30 12.99 -38.85
N GLY A 736 31.60 12.82 -38.58
CA GLY A 736 32.55 12.16 -39.45
C GLY A 736 32.22 10.66 -39.67
N PRO A 737 33.03 9.95 -40.47
CA PRO A 737 32.83 8.53 -40.71
C PRO A 737 32.72 7.74 -39.41
N VAL A 738 31.80 6.76 -39.38
CA VAL A 738 31.73 5.80 -38.27
C VAL A 738 33.04 5.01 -38.20
N PRO A 739 33.56 4.70 -36.98
CA PRO A 739 34.65 3.75 -36.83
C PRO A 739 34.35 2.45 -37.57
N CYS A 740 35.38 1.82 -38.13
CA CYS A 740 35.19 0.62 -38.94
C CYS A 740 34.48 -0.51 -38.15
N SER A 741 33.80 -1.43 -38.83
CA SER A 741 32.98 -2.45 -38.16
C SER A 741 33.75 -3.70 -37.74
N ALA A 742 35.03 -3.80 -38.08
CA ALA A 742 35.88 -4.96 -37.82
C ALA A 742 37.32 -4.49 -37.62
N CYS A 743 37.70 -4.32 -36.36
CA CYS A 743 39.07 -4.10 -35.94
C CYS A 743 39.78 -5.46 -36.00
N ASN A 744 40.37 -5.84 -37.14
CA ASN A 744 41.07 -7.12 -37.32
C ASN A 744 42.59 -6.94 -37.38
#